data_AF-B4VR98-F1
#
_entry.id   AF-B4VR98-F1
#
_cell.length_a   1.000
_cell.length_b   1.000
_cell.length_c   1.000
_cell.angle_alpha   90.00
_cell.angle_beta   90.00
_cell.angle_gamma   90.00
#
_symmetry.space_group_name_H-M   'P 1'
#
loop_
_entity.id
_entity.type
_entity.pdbx_description
1 polymer ?
#
loop_
_entity_poly.entity_id
_entity_poly.type
_entity_poly.pdbx_seq_one_letter_code
_entity_poly.pdbx_strand_id
1 'polypeptide(L)'
;MSQSGLLELAHEKLYWTHPSQIWQPTGAGASIYARLAEEKLGRTIRTLPDGAGVQVGVLAANPHGDDTKAPIAIVCDFPRPISESTLRETYKLAWSFSRSPSLITTEPDRLRVWTCYEEPPTESEPLTSVDEISRRELESSLSQQAADTLRLHWAELVSGQFFQDHQKRFQRSKSADQMLLNNLKSVRQQLKKLRLDYNTIHDLLARLIFIQFLFDRKDSQGHPALTPEFLDHLHEIGELSARYRGLPELLSNHRDTYRFFRWLNDRFNGDLFPGKGATEAEREAEWRTEEQKVTQRHLDLLAEFVSGELEMETGQRCLWKQYSFDAIPLEFISSIYEEFVRENTTDKGVHYTPGHIVDFILDGVLPWDSEVWDIKILDPACGSGIFLVKAFQRLIHRWKKANGGAEITSNILKSLLERNLFGIDINPQAVRVASFSLYLTMCDEIDPRHYWQEVRFPRLRDRQLICADFFREDREEFRTQLDADQYDLVVGNAPWGKNSMTPLAKSWAKDNQWETSYGDIGLLFLPKAAALTKPGGQIAMMQPALALIFNQVGTAKKFREKLFSQFKIEEIVNLSALRFGLFKDAISPTCIITMSVMSPDGEPLIYICPKPVLTNQDDYHLVIEPQDINIIYPQEAIENPLVWTALMWGGRRDLALVRRLSKLNSLGEMEKNEMVVSTQGIIRGNRKERDETLIGKRILIQFPDETFLFLKTEQLDINNDPYAERPRKSKSMAFESPQLMIKQSWQTKTKRFRAAIARLDQQTQKGIICTESYVSVHVDETNLSVLEAACVSYNSKFAVYYLLLSSGRFASYIPEVKPKDLLRVPIPKSRAGLLNNIETIEDVDLYIREAFSFKDSEWILIEDIFNYTLPDFKGDNYSPGRQTTRSSSNQDTQNKSESVLTEYCEYFMRVLKAGFGQDKNVYATIFQEHNTAYLPIRLVAIHLKGAGGEVVQIEPIDSPTLLEQLKRLDKLFLDKANQDDGGIFYQRVARIYDSVQLNGQTVPTIYLIKPDKIRYWTRSMALRDADEVAADIMMWRSELDKTSEVMEESSRG
;
A
#
# COMPACT_ATOMS: atom_id res chain seq x y z
N MET A 1 13.30 -31.30 -11.87
CA MET A 1 14.02 -30.98 -13.11
C MET A 1 13.01 -30.43 -14.09
N SER A 2 13.37 -29.35 -14.78
CA SER A 2 12.61 -28.74 -15.87
C SER A 2 12.36 -29.76 -16.98
N GLN A 3 11.24 -29.60 -17.67
CA GLN A 3 10.90 -30.39 -18.85
C GLN A 3 11.63 -29.90 -20.11
N SER A 4 11.81 -28.58 -20.27
CA SER A 4 12.60 -28.01 -21.37
C SER A 4 14.12 -28.11 -21.17
N GLY A 5 14.56 -28.22 -19.91
CA GLY A 5 15.97 -28.10 -19.51
C GLY A 5 16.51 -26.67 -19.60
N LEU A 6 15.64 -25.68 -19.86
CA LEU A 6 16.02 -24.28 -20.01
C LEU A 6 15.98 -23.52 -18.67
N LEU A 7 15.16 -23.97 -17.72
CA LEU A 7 15.08 -23.34 -16.41
C LEU A 7 16.30 -23.62 -15.52
N GLU A 8 16.96 -24.78 -15.64
CA GLU A 8 18.26 -25.01 -15.01
C GLU A 8 19.29 -24.02 -15.57
N LEU A 9 19.28 -23.82 -16.88
CA LEU A 9 20.18 -22.86 -17.51
C LEU A 9 19.85 -21.42 -17.09
N ALA A 10 18.58 -21.06 -16.93
CA ALA A 10 18.17 -19.76 -16.38
C ALA A 10 18.60 -19.59 -14.92
N HIS A 11 18.52 -20.64 -14.09
CA HIS A 11 19.07 -20.63 -12.73
C HIS A 11 20.59 -20.41 -12.73
N GLU A 12 21.32 -21.11 -13.60
CA GLU A 12 22.79 -21.01 -13.69
C GLU A 12 23.28 -19.67 -14.26
N LYS A 13 22.56 -19.11 -15.24
CA LYS A 13 23.01 -17.95 -16.03
C LYS A 13 22.32 -16.64 -15.67
N LEU A 14 21.04 -16.69 -15.30
CA LEU A 14 20.22 -15.52 -14.93
C LEU A 14 19.95 -15.44 -13.43
N TYR A 15 20.37 -16.44 -12.66
CA TYR A 15 20.24 -16.50 -11.19
C TYR A 15 18.81 -16.49 -10.69
N TRP A 16 17.91 -17.03 -11.49
CA TRP A 16 16.56 -17.30 -11.04
C TRP A 16 16.58 -18.30 -9.89
N THR A 17 15.48 -18.38 -9.15
CA THR A 17 15.31 -19.42 -8.12
C THR A 17 15.45 -20.80 -8.74
N HIS A 18 15.90 -21.77 -7.94
CA HIS A 18 16.10 -23.13 -8.46
C HIS A 18 14.75 -23.68 -8.99
N PRO A 19 14.70 -24.42 -10.11
CA PRO A 19 13.43 -24.84 -10.69
C PRO A 19 12.48 -25.56 -9.72
N SER A 20 13.01 -26.32 -8.75
CA SER A 20 12.17 -26.94 -7.70
C SER A 20 11.38 -25.91 -6.88
N GLN A 21 11.93 -24.72 -6.64
CA GLN A 21 11.28 -23.64 -5.90
C GLN A 21 10.24 -22.90 -6.75
N ILE A 22 10.29 -23.02 -8.08
CA ILE A 22 9.24 -22.49 -8.97
C ILE A 22 7.98 -23.37 -8.87
N TRP A 23 8.18 -24.69 -8.79
CA TRP A 23 7.09 -25.67 -8.73
C TRP A 23 6.54 -25.86 -7.31
N GLN A 24 7.44 -25.92 -6.33
CA GLN A 24 7.16 -26.23 -4.94
C GLN A 24 7.99 -25.29 -4.04
N PRO A 25 7.65 -23.99 -4.01
CA PRO A 25 8.24 -23.07 -3.05
C PRO A 25 7.93 -23.53 -1.62
N THR A 26 8.85 -23.29 -0.69
CA THR A 26 8.70 -23.76 0.71
C THR A 26 7.87 -22.81 1.56
N GLY A 27 7.85 -21.52 1.23
CA GLY A 27 7.07 -20.51 1.93
C GLY A 27 5.57 -20.68 1.65
N ALA A 28 4.76 -20.54 2.68
CA ALA A 28 3.32 -20.83 2.59
C ALA A 28 2.63 -19.93 1.56
N GLY A 29 2.92 -18.63 1.54
CA GLY A 29 2.34 -17.66 0.60
C GLY A 29 2.67 -17.99 -0.86
N ALA A 30 3.96 -18.16 -1.17
CA ALA A 30 4.40 -18.55 -2.52
C ALA A 30 3.82 -19.91 -2.95
N SER A 31 3.71 -20.88 -2.02
CA SER A 31 3.15 -22.21 -2.30
C SER A 31 1.68 -22.18 -2.68
N ILE A 32 0.90 -21.25 -2.11
CA ILE A 32 -0.50 -21.06 -2.45
C ILE A 32 -0.63 -20.57 -3.89
N TYR A 33 0.18 -19.59 -4.30
CA TYR A 33 0.19 -19.12 -5.69
C TYR A 33 0.62 -20.19 -6.68
N ALA A 34 1.67 -20.96 -6.37
CA ALA A 34 2.13 -22.07 -7.21
C ALA A 34 1.02 -23.11 -7.43
N ARG A 35 0.35 -23.52 -6.34
CA ARG A 35 -0.76 -24.47 -6.38
C ARG A 35 -1.93 -23.95 -7.21
N LEU A 36 -2.32 -22.69 -6.99
CA LEU A 36 -3.44 -22.09 -7.74
C LEU A 36 -3.11 -21.95 -9.23
N ALA A 37 -1.88 -21.56 -9.59
CA ALA A 37 -1.46 -21.52 -10.99
C ALA A 37 -1.52 -22.92 -11.64
N GLU A 38 -1.03 -23.95 -10.95
CA GLU A 38 -1.08 -25.34 -11.44
C GLU A 38 -2.52 -25.87 -11.58
N GLU A 39 -3.39 -25.58 -10.61
CA GLU A 39 -4.79 -26.01 -10.63
C GLU A 39 -5.62 -25.29 -11.70
N LYS A 40 -5.44 -23.97 -11.86
CA LYS A 40 -6.26 -23.14 -12.74
C LYS A 40 -5.75 -23.11 -14.19
N LEU A 41 -4.44 -23.11 -14.40
CA LEU A 41 -3.84 -23.07 -15.74
C LEU A 41 -3.37 -24.45 -16.17
N GLY A 42 -2.58 -25.12 -15.33
CA GLY A 42 -1.88 -26.35 -15.69
C GLY A 42 -2.81 -27.49 -16.10
N ARG A 43 -3.97 -27.65 -15.44
CA ARG A 43 -4.98 -28.66 -15.83
C ARG A 43 -5.50 -28.43 -17.24
N THR A 44 -5.91 -27.21 -17.56
CA THR A 44 -6.47 -26.86 -18.87
C THR A 44 -5.42 -26.98 -19.97
N ILE A 45 -4.21 -26.47 -19.76
CA ILE A 45 -3.15 -26.51 -20.77
C ILE A 45 -2.76 -27.95 -21.14
N ARG A 46 -2.75 -28.88 -20.17
CA ARG A 46 -2.43 -30.30 -20.43
C ARG A 46 -3.44 -31.02 -21.33
N THR A 47 -4.68 -30.52 -21.42
CA THR A 47 -5.71 -31.07 -22.31
C THR A 47 -5.59 -30.59 -23.76
N LEU A 48 -4.73 -29.60 -24.03
CA LEU A 48 -4.50 -29.08 -25.38
C LEU A 48 -3.64 -30.05 -26.21
N PRO A 49 -3.79 -30.06 -27.56
CA PRO A 49 -3.20 -31.08 -28.43
C PRO A 49 -1.69 -31.31 -28.25
N ASP A 50 -0.93 -30.26 -28.01
CA ASP A 50 0.52 -30.28 -27.80
C ASP A 50 0.97 -29.81 -26.41
N GLY A 51 0.03 -29.41 -25.54
CA GLY A 51 0.29 -28.95 -24.16
C GLY A 51 0.55 -30.07 -23.14
N ALA A 52 0.43 -31.34 -23.55
CA ALA A 52 0.73 -32.49 -22.70
C ALA A 52 2.16 -32.43 -22.12
N GLY A 53 2.28 -32.60 -20.81
CA GLY A 53 3.56 -32.60 -20.08
C GLY A 53 4.04 -31.22 -19.62
N VAL A 54 3.26 -30.14 -19.81
CA VAL A 54 3.59 -28.83 -19.24
C VAL A 54 3.67 -28.90 -17.71
N GLN A 55 4.64 -28.19 -17.13
CA GLN A 55 4.67 -27.88 -15.70
C GLN A 55 4.32 -26.42 -15.50
N VAL A 56 3.42 -26.13 -14.55
CA VAL A 56 3.05 -24.76 -14.19
C VAL A 56 3.46 -24.48 -12.75
N GLY A 57 4.01 -23.29 -12.53
CA GLY A 57 4.47 -22.81 -11.23
C GLY A 57 4.59 -21.29 -11.23
N VAL A 58 5.30 -20.76 -10.25
CA VAL A 58 5.46 -19.31 -10.09
C VAL A 58 6.89 -18.93 -9.78
N LEU A 59 7.35 -17.86 -10.41
CA LEU A 59 8.62 -17.22 -10.07
C LEU A 59 8.32 -16.17 -8.99
N ALA A 60 8.43 -16.57 -7.71
CA ALA A 60 8.19 -15.68 -6.57
C ALA A 60 9.45 -14.92 -6.17
N ALA A 61 9.31 -13.63 -5.78
CA ALA A 61 10.42 -12.80 -5.33
C ALA A 61 11.11 -13.36 -4.07
N ASN A 62 10.38 -14.02 -3.17
CA ASN A 62 10.93 -14.84 -2.12
C ASN A 62 10.17 -16.19 -2.11
N PRO A 63 10.78 -17.30 -2.57
CA PRO A 63 10.13 -18.61 -2.56
C PRO A 63 9.99 -19.23 -1.16
N HIS A 64 10.63 -18.63 -0.15
CA HIS A 64 10.57 -19.05 1.25
C HIS A 64 9.59 -18.19 2.07
N GLY A 65 9.05 -17.11 1.49
CA GLY A 65 8.16 -16.19 2.19
C GLY A 65 6.77 -16.77 2.44
N ASP A 66 6.29 -16.61 3.67
CA ASP A 66 4.92 -16.93 4.06
C ASP A 66 3.91 -15.85 3.64
N ASP A 67 4.39 -14.70 3.20
CA ASP A 67 3.57 -13.58 2.75
C ASP A 67 2.97 -13.81 1.36
N THR A 68 1.75 -13.31 1.18
CA THR A 68 0.95 -13.47 -0.03
C THR A 68 1.34 -12.41 -1.08
N LYS A 69 2.64 -12.23 -1.32
CA LYS A 69 3.14 -11.34 -2.37
C LYS A 69 2.84 -11.93 -3.74
N ALA A 70 2.35 -11.08 -4.66
CA ALA A 70 2.16 -11.49 -6.04
C ALA A 70 3.49 -11.97 -6.64
N PRO A 71 3.52 -13.12 -7.33
CA PRO A 71 4.73 -13.60 -7.96
C PRO A 71 5.13 -12.69 -9.12
N ILE A 72 6.45 -12.65 -9.41
CA ILE A 72 7.02 -11.90 -10.53
C ILE A 72 6.41 -12.38 -11.84
N ALA A 73 6.31 -13.70 -11.99
CA ALA A 73 5.73 -14.34 -13.17
C ALA A 73 5.03 -15.66 -12.84
N ILE A 74 4.02 -16.01 -13.63
CA ILE A 74 3.59 -17.40 -13.81
C ILE A 74 4.58 -18.06 -14.75
N VAL A 75 5.02 -19.29 -14.47
CA VAL A 75 5.95 -20.03 -15.33
C VAL A 75 5.26 -21.27 -15.91
N CYS A 76 5.26 -21.39 -17.24
CA CYS A 76 4.82 -22.58 -17.96
C CYS A 76 6.01 -23.20 -18.71
N ASP A 77 6.41 -24.40 -18.32
CA ASP A 77 7.56 -25.13 -18.89
C ASP A 77 7.11 -26.30 -19.75
N PHE A 78 7.33 -26.17 -21.07
CA PHE A 78 6.91 -27.13 -22.07
C PHE A 78 8.07 -28.06 -22.48
N PRO A 79 7.87 -29.40 -22.50
CA PRO A 79 8.92 -30.35 -22.89
C PRO A 79 9.30 -30.29 -24.37
N ARG A 80 8.51 -29.60 -25.19
CA ARG A 80 8.64 -29.54 -26.65
C ARG A 80 8.14 -28.19 -27.17
N PRO A 81 8.52 -27.80 -28.39
CA PRO A 81 7.91 -26.65 -29.04
C PRO A 81 6.39 -26.80 -29.16
N ILE A 82 5.65 -25.71 -28.93
CA ILE A 82 4.18 -25.68 -28.96
C ILE A 82 3.64 -24.82 -30.09
N SER A 83 2.42 -25.13 -30.51
CA SER A 83 1.68 -24.40 -31.53
C SER A 83 1.23 -23.03 -31.03
N GLU A 84 1.03 -22.11 -31.98
CA GLU A 84 0.56 -20.76 -31.68
C GLU A 84 -0.82 -20.78 -30.99
N SER A 85 -1.68 -21.77 -31.29
CA SER A 85 -2.99 -21.91 -30.65
C SER A 85 -2.87 -22.24 -29.16
N THR A 86 -1.96 -23.16 -28.80
CA THR A 86 -1.74 -23.55 -27.40
C THR A 86 -1.09 -22.43 -26.61
N LEU A 87 -0.16 -21.71 -27.23
CA LEU A 87 0.45 -20.53 -26.63
C LEU A 87 -0.57 -19.41 -26.39
N ARG A 88 -1.50 -19.19 -27.33
CA ARG A 88 -2.58 -18.19 -27.20
C ARG A 88 -3.53 -18.53 -26.06
N GLU A 89 -3.94 -19.80 -25.93
CA GLU A 89 -4.78 -20.24 -24.82
C GLU A 89 -4.05 -20.14 -23.47
N THR A 90 -2.77 -20.50 -23.44
CA THR A 90 -1.91 -20.32 -22.24
C THR A 90 -1.85 -18.85 -21.82
N TYR A 91 -1.65 -17.95 -22.79
CA TYR A 91 -1.61 -16.52 -22.55
C TYR A 91 -2.97 -16.00 -22.04
N LYS A 92 -4.07 -16.43 -22.66
CA LYS A 92 -5.44 -16.10 -22.24
C LYS A 92 -5.73 -16.51 -20.79
N LEU A 93 -5.32 -17.72 -20.40
CA LEU A 93 -5.50 -18.22 -19.03
C LEU A 93 -4.68 -17.40 -18.03
N ALA A 94 -3.43 -17.08 -18.36
CA ALA A 94 -2.57 -16.26 -17.50
C ALA A 94 -3.08 -14.81 -17.36
N TRP A 95 -3.55 -14.20 -18.45
CA TRP A 95 -4.20 -12.89 -18.42
C TRP A 95 -5.46 -12.91 -17.56
N SER A 96 -6.30 -13.95 -17.69
CA SER A 96 -7.51 -14.13 -16.87
C SER A 96 -7.21 -14.35 -15.38
N PHE A 97 -6.03 -14.91 -15.04
CA PHE A 97 -5.63 -15.17 -13.66
C PHE A 97 -5.35 -13.88 -12.87
N SER A 98 -4.95 -12.78 -13.53
CA SER A 98 -4.84 -11.42 -12.95
C SER A 98 -4.05 -11.28 -11.62
N ARG A 99 -3.22 -12.28 -11.28
CA ARG A 99 -2.49 -12.37 -9.99
C ARG A 99 -0.99 -12.21 -10.12
N SER A 100 -0.48 -12.06 -11.34
CA SER A 100 0.93 -11.83 -11.64
C SER A 100 1.03 -10.84 -12.81
N PRO A 101 2.04 -9.95 -12.84
CA PRO A 101 2.18 -9.00 -13.94
C PRO A 101 2.65 -9.66 -15.24
N SER A 102 3.32 -10.82 -15.20
CA SER A 102 3.86 -11.48 -16.38
C SER A 102 3.64 -12.99 -16.41
N LEU A 103 3.72 -13.55 -17.62
CA LEU A 103 3.77 -14.97 -17.90
C LEU A 103 5.13 -15.26 -18.55
N ILE A 104 5.78 -16.34 -18.14
CA ILE A 104 7.01 -16.85 -18.74
C ILE A 104 6.72 -18.22 -19.31
N THR A 105 6.98 -18.39 -20.60
CA THR A 105 6.88 -19.70 -21.27
C THR A 105 8.26 -20.17 -21.66
N THR A 106 8.58 -21.41 -21.35
CA THR A 106 9.85 -22.04 -21.77
C THR A 106 9.56 -23.24 -22.67
N GLU A 107 10.32 -23.32 -23.76
CA GLU A 107 10.39 -24.42 -24.71
C GLU A 107 11.86 -24.86 -24.80
N PRO A 108 12.19 -26.06 -25.31
CA PRO A 108 13.58 -26.54 -25.31
C PRO A 108 14.61 -25.62 -25.99
N ASP A 109 14.18 -24.76 -26.92
CA ASP A 109 15.02 -23.87 -27.71
C ASP A 109 14.94 -22.39 -27.32
N ARG A 110 13.97 -21.97 -26.49
CA ARG A 110 13.72 -20.55 -26.20
C ARG A 110 12.91 -20.30 -24.92
N LEU A 111 13.09 -19.11 -24.36
CA LEU A 111 12.35 -18.54 -23.25
C LEU A 111 11.65 -17.26 -23.73
N ARG A 112 10.37 -17.09 -23.39
CA ARG A 112 9.61 -15.87 -23.72
C ARG A 112 8.94 -15.27 -22.49
N VAL A 113 8.91 -13.94 -22.45
CA VAL A 113 8.18 -13.17 -21.43
C VAL A 113 6.98 -12.50 -22.07
N TRP A 114 5.84 -12.62 -21.42
CA TRP A 114 4.54 -12.05 -21.81
C TRP A 114 4.03 -11.15 -20.70
N THR A 115 3.24 -10.14 -21.04
CA THR A 115 2.59 -9.26 -20.06
C THR A 115 1.18 -9.76 -19.78
N CYS A 116 0.81 -9.96 -18.51
CA CYS A 116 -0.58 -10.29 -18.15
C CYS A 116 -1.47 -9.05 -18.09
N TYR A 117 -0.97 -7.89 -18.54
CA TYR A 117 -1.68 -6.61 -18.58
C TYR A 117 -1.91 -6.12 -20.01
N GLU A 118 -1.96 -7.02 -20.99
CA GLU A 118 -2.47 -6.73 -22.33
C GLU A 118 -3.49 -7.80 -22.72
N GLU A 119 -4.55 -7.37 -23.42
CA GLU A 119 -5.55 -8.28 -23.95
C GLU A 119 -4.88 -9.30 -24.90
N PRO A 120 -5.19 -10.61 -24.78
CA PRO A 120 -4.68 -11.61 -25.70
C PRO A 120 -5.16 -11.30 -27.13
N PRO A 121 -4.27 -11.32 -28.14
CA PRO A 121 -4.64 -11.02 -29.51
C PRO A 121 -5.67 -12.03 -30.05
N THR A 122 -6.50 -11.58 -31.01
CA THR A 122 -7.48 -12.43 -31.70
C THR A 122 -6.79 -13.43 -32.64
N GLU A 123 -7.48 -14.49 -33.08
CA GLU A 123 -6.90 -15.52 -33.99
C GLU A 123 -6.29 -14.94 -35.28
N SER A 124 -6.74 -13.76 -35.72
CA SER A 124 -6.21 -13.06 -36.89
C SER A 124 -4.95 -12.23 -36.62
N GLU A 125 -4.54 -12.06 -35.36
CA GLU A 125 -3.45 -11.18 -34.95
C GLU A 125 -2.23 -11.98 -34.44
N PRO A 126 -1.00 -11.58 -34.79
CA PRO A 126 0.21 -12.28 -34.37
C PRO A 126 0.48 -12.14 -32.87
N LEU A 127 0.97 -13.20 -32.23
CA LEU A 127 1.48 -13.15 -30.86
C LEU A 127 2.82 -12.41 -30.80
N THR A 128 2.96 -11.46 -29.89
CA THR A 128 4.19 -10.70 -29.66
C THR A 128 4.60 -10.75 -28.19
N SER A 129 5.70 -11.46 -27.89
CA SER A 129 6.30 -11.46 -26.56
C SER A 129 6.88 -10.08 -26.23
N VAL A 130 7.03 -9.79 -24.93
CA VAL A 130 7.74 -8.61 -24.43
C VAL A 130 9.24 -8.77 -24.67
N ASP A 131 9.75 -9.96 -24.37
CA ASP A 131 11.14 -10.34 -24.59
C ASP A 131 11.24 -11.83 -24.96
N GLU A 132 12.29 -12.21 -25.69
CA GLU A 132 12.57 -13.59 -26.09
C GLU A 132 14.09 -13.84 -26.05
N ILE A 133 14.51 -14.91 -25.38
CA ILE A 133 15.90 -15.36 -25.33
C ILE A 133 15.98 -16.79 -25.86
N SER A 134 16.79 -17.01 -26.88
CA SER A 134 17.08 -18.36 -27.37
C SER A 134 18.05 -19.11 -26.45
N ARG A 135 18.00 -20.44 -26.47
CA ARG A 135 18.95 -21.28 -25.74
C ARG A 135 20.40 -20.95 -26.09
N ARG A 136 20.69 -20.67 -27.37
CA ARG A 136 22.04 -20.33 -27.83
C ARG A 136 22.56 -19.03 -27.21
N GLU A 137 21.69 -18.03 -27.08
CA GLU A 137 22.04 -16.77 -26.42
C GLU A 137 22.30 -17.00 -24.93
N LEU A 138 21.50 -17.85 -24.27
CA LEU A 138 21.64 -18.18 -22.86
C LEU A 138 22.89 -19.04 -22.55
N GLU A 139 23.27 -19.93 -23.46
CA GLU A 139 24.49 -20.75 -23.36
C GLU A 139 25.77 -19.95 -23.68
N SER A 140 25.67 -18.82 -24.38
CA SER A 140 26.82 -18.03 -24.80
C SER A 140 27.56 -17.40 -23.61
N SER A 141 28.90 -17.40 -23.68
CA SER A 141 29.78 -17.03 -22.55
C SER A 141 30.58 -15.74 -22.78
N LEU A 142 30.16 -14.84 -23.67
CA LEU A 142 30.98 -13.71 -24.13
C LEU A 142 30.40 -12.33 -23.76
N SER A 143 31.30 -11.47 -23.26
CA SER A 143 31.07 -10.20 -22.58
C SER A 143 30.36 -9.09 -23.36
N GLN A 144 30.21 -9.20 -24.68
CA GLN A 144 29.48 -8.20 -25.49
C GLN A 144 28.00 -8.57 -25.71
N GLN A 145 27.66 -9.87 -25.77
CA GLN A 145 26.26 -10.37 -25.83
C GLN A 145 25.64 -10.55 -24.44
N ALA A 146 26.47 -10.70 -23.40
CA ALA A 146 26.04 -10.78 -22.00
C ALA A 146 25.22 -9.55 -21.54
N ALA A 147 25.43 -8.37 -22.14
CA ALA A 147 24.66 -7.16 -21.83
C ALA A 147 23.17 -7.28 -22.23
N ASP A 148 22.85 -8.02 -23.29
CA ASP A 148 21.48 -8.26 -23.71
C ASP A 148 20.83 -9.40 -22.91
N THR A 149 21.61 -10.39 -22.45
CA THR A 149 21.15 -11.48 -21.58
C THR A 149 20.86 -11.02 -20.14
N LEU A 150 21.45 -9.89 -19.70
CA LEU A 150 21.20 -9.32 -18.36
C LEU A 150 19.78 -8.76 -18.17
N ARG A 151 19.00 -8.54 -19.23
CA ARG A 151 17.65 -7.92 -19.15
C ARG A 151 16.64 -8.75 -18.36
N LEU A 152 16.81 -10.07 -18.34
CA LEU A 152 15.99 -11.01 -17.56
C LEU A 152 16.73 -11.54 -16.32
N HIS A 153 17.84 -10.93 -15.95
CA HIS A 153 18.57 -11.30 -14.75
C HIS A 153 17.69 -11.12 -13.50
N TRP A 154 17.87 -11.99 -12.50
CA TRP A 154 17.07 -11.97 -11.27
C TRP A 154 16.97 -10.59 -10.60
N ALA A 155 18.10 -9.88 -10.50
CA ALA A 155 18.13 -8.54 -9.90
C ALA A 155 17.28 -7.51 -10.66
N GLU A 156 17.17 -7.60 -11.99
CA GLU A 156 16.31 -6.74 -12.82
C GLU A 156 14.82 -7.02 -12.54
N LEU A 157 14.46 -8.30 -12.41
CA LEU A 157 13.08 -8.73 -12.15
C LEU A 157 12.62 -8.34 -10.74
N VAL A 158 13.41 -8.61 -9.71
CA VAL A 158 13.06 -8.29 -8.31
C VAL A 158 13.05 -6.79 -8.05
N SER A 159 14.03 -6.06 -8.59
CA SER A 159 14.09 -4.60 -8.42
C SER A 159 12.91 -3.87 -9.09
N GLY A 160 12.27 -4.54 -10.06
CA GLY A 160 11.18 -4.01 -10.86
C GLY A 160 11.64 -3.27 -12.13
N GLN A 161 12.95 -3.22 -12.38
CA GLN A 161 13.55 -2.45 -13.47
C GLN A 161 13.07 -2.95 -14.85
N PHE A 162 12.98 -4.27 -15.04
CA PHE A 162 12.45 -4.87 -16.27
C PHE A 162 11.04 -4.34 -16.63
N PHE A 163 10.15 -4.26 -15.64
CA PHE A 163 8.78 -3.77 -15.84
C PHE A 163 8.74 -2.26 -16.11
N GLN A 164 9.69 -1.51 -15.54
CA GLN A 164 9.82 -0.08 -15.74
C GLN A 164 10.29 0.24 -17.17
N ASP A 165 11.29 -0.50 -17.68
CA ASP A 165 11.79 -0.34 -19.04
C ASP A 165 10.70 -0.68 -20.09
N HIS A 166 9.78 -1.57 -19.75
CA HIS A 166 8.65 -1.99 -20.58
C HIS A 166 7.30 -1.40 -20.14
N GLN A 167 7.28 -0.28 -19.39
CA GLN A 167 6.07 0.25 -18.75
C GLN A 167 4.88 0.44 -19.70
N LYS A 168 5.13 0.75 -20.98
CA LYS A 168 4.07 0.90 -22.00
C LYS A 168 3.24 -0.36 -22.22
N ARG A 169 3.83 -1.55 -22.00
CA ARG A 169 3.17 -2.86 -22.15
C ARG A 169 2.63 -3.43 -20.83
N PHE A 170 3.08 -2.91 -19.69
CA PHE A 170 2.61 -3.33 -18.36
C PHE A 170 1.61 -2.31 -17.78
N GLN A 171 0.52 -2.05 -18.50
CA GLN A 171 -0.51 -1.10 -18.07
C GLN A 171 -1.65 -1.83 -17.36
N ARG A 172 -1.70 -1.76 -16.02
CA ARG A 172 -2.71 -2.46 -15.23
C ARG A 172 -4.15 -2.17 -15.65
N SER A 173 -4.44 -1.02 -16.25
CA SER A 173 -5.78 -0.70 -16.77
C SER A 173 -6.31 -1.68 -17.82
N LYS A 174 -5.42 -2.48 -18.45
CA LYS A 174 -5.71 -3.50 -19.45
C LYS A 174 -5.63 -4.93 -18.91
N SER A 175 -5.53 -5.09 -17.59
CA SER A 175 -5.69 -6.38 -16.93
C SER A 175 -7.13 -6.90 -17.09
N ALA A 176 -7.31 -8.22 -17.05
CA ALA A 176 -8.60 -8.87 -17.22
C ALA A 176 -9.65 -8.34 -16.22
N ASP A 177 -9.25 -8.22 -14.94
CA ASP A 177 -10.09 -7.67 -13.88
C ASP A 177 -10.55 -6.23 -14.19
N GLN A 178 -9.64 -5.32 -14.55
CA GLN A 178 -10.03 -3.94 -14.79
C GLN A 178 -10.94 -3.78 -16.03
N MET A 179 -10.74 -4.60 -17.06
CA MET A 179 -11.57 -4.60 -18.27
C MET A 179 -12.97 -5.16 -18.03
N LEU A 180 -13.08 -6.31 -17.35
CA LEU A 180 -14.38 -6.92 -17.00
C LEU A 180 -15.22 -5.98 -16.11
N LEU A 181 -14.57 -5.29 -15.17
CA LEU A 181 -15.21 -4.29 -14.33
C LEU A 181 -15.84 -3.15 -15.13
N ASN A 182 -15.09 -2.58 -16.08
CA ASN A 182 -15.58 -1.48 -16.93
C ASN A 182 -16.77 -1.92 -17.79
N ASN A 183 -16.72 -3.14 -18.33
CA ASN A 183 -17.80 -3.67 -19.16
C ASN A 183 -19.09 -3.94 -18.37
N LEU A 184 -18.98 -4.49 -17.16
CA LEU A 184 -20.15 -4.67 -16.30
C LEU A 184 -20.78 -3.34 -15.87
N LYS A 185 -19.99 -2.27 -15.66
CA LYS A 185 -20.53 -0.91 -15.45
C LYS A 185 -21.36 -0.45 -16.63
N SER A 186 -20.86 -0.66 -17.84
CA SER A 186 -21.54 -0.23 -19.06
C SER A 186 -22.90 -0.91 -19.22
N VAL A 187 -22.95 -2.25 -19.06
CA VAL A 187 -24.21 -3.03 -19.10
C VAL A 187 -25.19 -2.56 -18.04
N ARG A 188 -24.72 -2.33 -16.81
CA ARG A 188 -25.56 -1.83 -15.73
C ARG A 188 -26.18 -0.47 -16.08
N GLN A 189 -25.40 0.45 -16.63
CA GLN A 189 -25.91 1.74 -17.07
C GLN A 189 -26.95 1.59 -18.19
N GLN A 190 -26.76 0.64 -19.11
CA GLN A 190 -27.74 0.36 -20.16
C GLN A 190 -29.03 -0.26 -19.61
N LEU A 191 -28.95 -1.23 -18.69
CA LEU A 191 -30.13 -1.78 -17.99
C LEU A 191 -30.88 -0.71 -17.20
N LYS A 192 -30.16 0.22 -16.57
CA LYS A 192 -30.77 1.38 -15.90
C LYS A 192 -31.49 2.31 -16.88
N LYS A 193 -30.92 2.55 -18.07
CA LYS A 193 -31.60 3.31 -19.14
C LYS A 193 -32.89 2.62 -19.61
N LEU A 194 -32.95 1.28 -19.52
CA LEU A 194 -34.16 0.48 -19.74
C LEU A 194 -35.14 0.47 -18.55
N ARG A 195 -34.87 1.27 -17.50
CA ARG A 195 -35.70 1.46 -16.29
C ARG A 195 -35.78 0.26 -15.35
N LEU A 196 -34.79 -0.63 -15.38
CA LEU A 196 -34.67 -1.69 -14.37
C LEU A 196 -34.07 -1.14 -13.06
N ASP A 197 -34.58 -1.56 -11.91
CA ASP A 197 -34.06 -1.12 -10.61
C ASP A 197 -32.73 -1.80 -10.25
N TYR A 198 -31.91 -1.12 -9.44
CA TYR A 198 -30.56 -1.57 -9.11
C TYR A 198 -30.50 -2.93 -8.41
N ASN A 199 -31.45 -3.22 -7.52
CA ASN A 199 -31.49 -4.49 -6.80
C ASN A 199 -31.67 -5.64 -7.80
N THR A 200 -32.60 -5.48 -8.73
CA THR A 200 -32.87 -6.49 -9.77
C THR A 200 -31.70 -6.62 -10.74
N ILE A 201 -31.06 -5.51 -11.15
CA ILE A 201 -29.87 -5.55 -12.01
C ILE A 201 -28.74 -6.34 -11.33
N HIS A 202 -28.45 -6.06 -10.06
CA HIS A 202 -27.37 -6.74 -9.34
C HIS A 202 -27.65 -8.24 -9.19
N ASP A 203 -28.89 -8.62 -8.85
CA ASP A 203 -29.28 -10.03 -8.72
C ASP A 203 -29.18 -10.78 -10.05
N LEU A 204 -29.56 -10.14 -11.16
CA LEU A 204 -29.39 -10.72 -12.50
C LEU A 204 -27.91 -10.88 -12.85
N LEU A 205 -27.09 -9.84 -12.67
CA LEU A 205 -25.66 -9.93 -12.96
C LEU A 205 -24.97 -11.02 -12.11
N ALA A 206 -25.36 -11.16 -10.84
CA ALA A 206 -24.79 -12.19 -9.94
C ALA A 206 -25.17 -13.59 -10.40
N ARG A 207 -26.43 -13.80 -10.80
CA ARG A 207 -26.87 -15.06 -11.39
C ARG A 207 -26.15 -15.35 -12.70
N LEU A 208 -25.92 -14.36 -13.55
CA LEU A 208 -25.20 -14.57 -14.81
C LEU A 208 -23.74 -14.96 -14.59
N ILE A 209 -23.03 -14.26 -13.70
CA ILE A 209 -21.64 -14.60 -13.34
C ILE A 209 -21.60 -16.01 -12.75
N PHE A 210 -22.53 -16.36 -11.87
CA PHE A 210 -22.62 -17.72 -11.31
C PHE A 210 -22.87 -18.78 -12.38
N ILE A 211 -23.83 -18.55 -13.28
CA ILE A 211 -24.16 -19.51 -14.32
C ILE A 211 -23.00 -19.64 -15.30
N GLN A 212 -22.34 -18.54 -15.67
CA GLN A 212 -21.14 -18.62 -16.51
C GLN A 212 -20.01 -19.37 -15.80
N PHE A 213 -19.82 -19.14 -14.50
CA PHE A 213 -18.87 -19.91 -13.71
C PHE A 213 -19.18 -21.41 -13.80
N LEU A 214 -20.45 -21.84 -13.80
CA LEU A 214 -20.81 -23.26 -14.00
C LEU A 214 -20.54 -23.78 -15.42
N PHE A 215 -20.58 -22.93 -16.46
CA PHE A 215 -20.21 -23.29 -17.84
C PHE A 215 -18.69 -23.36 -18.07
N ASP A 216 -17.91 -22.59 -17.31
CA ASP A 216 -16.46 -22.50 -17.49
C ASP A 216 -15.70 -23.44 -16.54
N ARG A 217 -16.22 -23.66 -15.32
CA ARG A 217 -15.57 -24.46 -14.28
C ARG A 217 -15.61 -25.94 -14.64
N LYS A 218 -14.42 -26.51 -14.86
CA LYS A 218 -14.24 -27.90 -15.26
C LYS A 218 -13.96 -28.80 -14.06
N ASP A 219 -14.49 -30.02 -14.13
CA ASP A 219 -14.16 -31.09 -13.20
C ASP A 219 -12.74 -31.63 -13.39
N SER A 220 -12.35 -32.58 -12.54
CA SER A 220 -11.05 -33.27 -12.65
C SER A 220 -10.86 -34.08 -13.94
N GLN A 221 -11.90 -34.27 -14.75
CA GLN A 221 -11.84 -34.89 -16.08
C GLN A 221 -11.87 -33.87 -17.23
N GLY A 222 -11.98 -32.57 -16.92
CA GLY A 222 -12.02 -31.50 -17.92
C GLY A 222 -13.42 -31.17 -18.43
N HIS A 223 -14.48 -31.73 -17.86
CA HIS A 223 -15.85 -31.46 -18.25
C HIS A 223 -16.48 -30.34 -17.42
N PRO A 224 -17.12 -29.34 -18.04
CA PRO A 224 -17.86 -28.31 -17.30
C PRO A 224 -19.06 -28.83 -16.51
N ALA A 225 -19.47 -28.10 -15.48
CA ALA A 225 -20.66 -28.45 -14.70
C ALA A 225 -21.96 -28.30 -15.50
N LEU A 226 -22.03 -27.26 -16.34
CA LEU A 226 -23.11 -27.03 -17.31
C LEU A 226 -22.58 -27.18 -18.73
N THR A 227 -23.28 -27.95 -19.55
CA THR A 227 -22.97 -28.15 -20.97
C THR A 227 -24.24 -28.02 -21.82
N PRO A 228 -24.13 -27.86 -23.15
CA PRO A 228 -25.29 -27.92 -24.05
C PRO A 228 -26.10 -29.23 -23.87
N GLU A 229 -25.42 -30.35 -23.68
CA GLU A 229 -26.05 -31.65 -23.46
C GLU A 229 -26.84 -31.69 -22.15
N PHE A 230 -26.36 -31.01 -21.12
CA PHE A 230 -27.09 -30.87 -19.86
C PHE A 230 -28.37 -30.04 -20.05
N LEU A 231 -28.32 -28.96 -20.83
CA LEU A 231 -29.52 -28.17 -21.16
C LEU A 231 -30.52 -28.98 -22.00
N ASP A 232 -30.03 -29.79 -22.95
CA ASP A 232 -30.86 -30.74 -23.71
C ASP A 232 -31.55 -31.74 -22.79
N HIS A 233 -30.85 -32.27 -21.79
CA HIS A 233 -31.45 -33.14 -20.78
C HIS A 233 -32.56 -32.44 -19.99
N LEU A 234 -32.36 -31.17 -19.57
CA LEU A 234 -33.40 -30.39 -18.90
C LEU A 234 -34.64 -30.18 -19.77
N HIS A 235 -34.45 -30.05 -21.09
CA HIS A 235 -35.57 -30.03 -22.03
C HIS A 235 -36.29 -31.38 -22.12
N GLU A 236 -35.55 -32.49 -22.19
CA GLU A 236 -36.11 -33.84 -22.26
C GLU A 236 -36.97 -34.20 -21.05
N ILE A 237 -36.59 -33.74 -19.85
CA ILE A 237 -37.37 -33.94 -18.62
C ILE A 237 -38.47 -32.88 -18.42
N GLY A 238 -38.61 -31.91 -19.33
CA GLY A 238 -39.69 -30.93 -19.36
C GLY A 238 -39.47 -29.65 -18.51
N GLU A 239 -38.29 -29.47 -17.93
CA GLU A 239 -37.92 -28.25 -17.19
C GLU A 239 -37.77 -27.06 -18.16
N LEU A 240 -37.19 -27.30 -19.34
CA LEU A 240 -37.08 -26.30 -20.42
C LEU A 240 -38.00 -26.63 -21.60
N SER A 241 -38.58 -25.60 -22.23
CA SER A 241 -39.49 -25.78 -23.37
C SER A 241 -38.77 -25.96 -24.72
N ALA A 242 -37.51 -25.57 -24.81
CA ALA A 242 -36.67 -25.71 -26.00
C ALA A 242 -35.23 -26.16 -25.67
N ARG A 243 -34.47 -26.49 -26.72
CA ARG A 243 -33.03 -26.80 -26.66
C ARG A 243 -32.20 -25.55 -26.84
N TYR A 244 -31.09 -25.46 -26.12
CA TYR A 244 -30.21 -24.29 -26.08
C TYR A 244 -28.75 -24.71 -26.11
N ARG A 245 -27.91 -24.00 -26.86
CA ARG A 245 -26.46 -24.28 -26.93
C ARG A 245 -25.65 -23.61 -25.82
N GLY A 246 -26.26 -22.71 -25.05
CA GLY A 246 -25.58 -22.01 -23.98
C GLY A 246 -26.41 -20.86 -23.41
N LEU A 247 -25.80 -20.12 -22.49
CA LEU A 247 -26.45 -19.03 -21.76
C LEU A 247 -27.01 -17.91 -22.67
N PRO A 248 -26.33 -17.44 -23.73
CA PRO A 248 -26.89 -16.39 -24.60
C PRO A 248 -28.22 -16.79 -25.25
N GLU A 249 -28.31 -17.99 -25.83
CA GLU A 249 -29.54 -18.48 -26.48
C GLU A 249 -30.67 -18.68 -25.46
N LEU A 250 -30.34 -19.13 -24.24
CA LEU A 250 -31.31 -19.28 -23.15
C LEU A 250 -31.91 -17.93 -22.74
N LEU A 251 -31.06 -16.90 -22.60
CA LEU A 251 -31.47 -15.54 -22.23
C LEU A 251 -32.41 -14.90 -23.27
N SER A 252 -32.28 -15.28 -24.54
CA SER A 252 -33.22 -14.87 -25.59
C SER A 252 -34.64 -15.44 -25.43
N ASN A 253 -34.90 -16.29 -24.42
CA ASN A 253 -36.22 -16.75 -24.03
C ASN A 253 -36.50 -16.50 -22.54
N HIS A 254 -37.31 -15.47 -22.27
CA HIS A 254 -37.67 -15.04 -20.92
C HIS A 254 -38.28 -16.15 -20.06
N ARG A 255 -39.21 -16.94 -20.62
CA ARG A 255 -39.90 -18.00 -19.89
C ARG A 255 -38.94 -19.10 -19.44
N ASP A 256 -38.12 -19.59 -20.36
CA ASP A 256 -37.17 -20.67 -20.06
C ASP A 256 -35.99 -20.18 -19.21
N THR A 257 -35.60 -18.90 -19.33
CA THR A 257 -34.64 -18.26 -18.41
C THR A 257 -35.13 -18.33 -16.97
N TYR A 258 -36.38 -17.92 -16.69
CA TYR A 258 -36.92 -17.94 -15.33
C TYR A 258 -37.22 -19.35 -14.82
N ARG A 259 -37.59 -20.29 -15.69
CA ARG A 259 -37.66 -21.72 -15.34
C ARG A 259 -36.30 -22.24 -14.91
N PHE A 260 -35.26 -21.93 -15.66
CA PHE A 260 -33.90 -22.32 -15.32
C PHE A 260 -33.41 -21.69 -14.00
N PHE A 261 -33.70 -20.40 -13.77
CA PHE A 261 -33.38 -19.75 -12.49
C PHE A 261 -34.10 -20.40 -11.30
N ARG A 262 -35.37 -20.76 -11.45
CA ARG A 262 -36.12 -21.49 -10.41
C ARG A 262 -35.54 -22.88 -10.17
N TRP A 263 -35.21 -23.61 -11.23
CA TRP A 263 -34.56 -24.92 -11.14
C TRP A 263 -33.22 -24.84 -10.40
N LEU A 264 -32.37 -23.84 -10.71
CA LEU A 264 -31.11 -23.61 -10.00
C LEU A 264 -31.33 -23.28 -8.52
N ASN A 265 -32.33 -22.45 -8.19
CA ASN A 265 -32.68 -22.15 -6.81
C ASN A 265 -33.07 -23.41 -6.03
N ASP A 266 -33.83 -24.31 -6.64
CA ASP A 266 -34.25 -25.58 -6.03
C ASP A 266 -33.09 -26.56 -5.84
N ARG A 267 -31.94 -26.35 -6.51
CA ARG A 267 -30.72 -27.18 -6.41
C ARG A 267 -29.65 -26.60 -5.49
N PHE A 268 -29.41 -25.30 -5.51
CA PHE A 268 -28.38 -24.69 -4.67
C PHE A 268 -28.95 -24.09 -3.37
N ASN A 269 -30.18 -23.59 -3.38
CA ASN A 269 -30.75 -22.73 -2.34
C ASN A 269 -29.86 -21.47 -2.07
N GLY A 270 -29.96 -20.84 -0.90
CA GLY A 270 -29.12 -19.70 -0.51
C GLY A 270 -29.68 -18.34 -0.90
N ASP A 271 -28.88 -17.28 -0.79
CA ASP A 271 -29.35 -15.89 -0.90
C ASP A 271 -29.33 -15.29 -2.33
N LEU A 272 -28.94 -16.08 -3.34
CA LEU A 272 -28.72 -15.64 -4.73
C LEU A 272 -29.99 -15.49 -5.58
N PHE A 273 -31.06 -16.22 -5.24
CA PHE A 273 -32.30 -16.27 -6.01
C PHE A 273 -33.49 -15.72 -5.20
N PRO A 274 -34.54 -15.20 -5.87
CA PRO A 274 -35.79 -14.85 -5.21
C PRO A 274 -36.45 -16.05 -4.49
N GLY A 275 -37.45 -15.77 -3.68
CA GLY A 275 -38.26 -16.82 -3.04
C GLY A 275 -37.71 -17.24 -1.69
N LYS A 276 -37.40 -16.28 -0.82
CA LYS A 276 -36.84 -16.50 0.54
C LYS A 276 -37.82 -16.15 1.67
N GLY A 277 -39.06 -15.79 1.33
CA GLY A 277 -40.18 -15.69 2.27
C GLY A 277 -40.34 -16.91 3.18
N ALA A 278 -40.91 -16.67 4.37
CA ALA A 278 -41.14 -17.71 5.37
C ALA A 278 -42.26 -18.68 4.93
N THR A 279 -43.18 -18.21 4.09
CA THR A 279 -44.27 -19.02 3.53
C THR A 279 -44.10 -19.25 2.03
N GLU A 280 -44.71 -20.31 1.49
CA GLU A 280 -44.70 -20.58 0.05
C GLU A 280 -45.34 -19.44 -0.77
N ALA A 281 -46.38 -18.81 -0.24
CA ALA A 281 -47.04 -17.66 -0.88
C ALA A 281 -46.12 -16.44 -0.98
N GLU A 282 -45.35 -16.13 0.08
CA GLU A 282 -44.36 -15.04 0.06
C GLU A 282 -43.23 -15.34 -0.93
N ARG A 283 -42.73 -16.59 -0.95
CA ARG A 283 -41.68 -17.00 -1.88
C ARG A 283 -42.11 -16.84 -3.33
N GLU A 284 -43.33 -17.28 -3.66
CA GLU A 284 -43.87 -17.14 -5.01
C GLU A 284 -44.17 -15.68 -5.37
N ALA A 285 -44.56 -14.85 -4.40
CA ALA A 285 -44.77 -13.42 -4.63
C ALA A 285 -43.47 -12.69 -5.00
N GLU A 286 -42.34 -13.03 -4.36
CA GLU A 286 -41.02 -12.48 -4.70
C GLU A 286 -40.62 -12.83 -6.14
N TRP A 287 -40.76 -14.11 -6.52
CA TRP A 287 -40.48 -14.54 -7.90
C TRP A 287 -41.33 -13.82 -8.93
N ARG A 288 -42.65 -13.74 -8.72
CA ARG A 288 -43.56 -13.03 -9.63
C ARG A 288 -43.21 -11.56 -9.76
N THR A 289 -42.80 -10.93 -8.65
CA THR A 289 -42.44 -9.51 -8.63
C THR A 289 -41.24 -9.25 -9.54
N GLU A 290 -40.21 -10.09 -9.46
CA GLU A 290 -39.04 -9.94 -10.33
C GLU A 290 -39.34 -10.30 -11.78
N GLU A 291 -40.01 -11.43 -12.01
CA GLU A 291 -40.36 -11.94 -13.34
C GLU A 291 -41.20 -10.95 -14.16
N GLN A 292 -42.08 -10.19 -13.50
CA GLN A 292 -42.86 -9.12 -14.12
C GLN A 292 -42.04 -7.86 -14.44
N LYS A 293 -41.00 -7.57 -13.64
CA LYS A 293 -40.12 -6.40 -13.85
C LYS A 293 -39.11 -6.63 -14.97
N VAL A 294 -38.59 -7.85 -15.09
CA VAL A 294 -37.56 -8.18 -16.07
C VAL A 294 -38.23 -8.52 -17.40
N THR A 295 -37.97 -7.71 -18.42
CA THR A 295 -38.53 -7.90 -19.76
C THR A 295 -37.55 -8.66 -20.66
N GLN A 296 -38.04 -9.21 -21.78
CA GLN A 296 -37.18 -9.85 -22.80
C GLN A 296 -36.05 -8.92 -23.25
N ARG A 297 -36.32 -7.62 -23.44
CA ARG A 297 -35.31 -6.63 -23.83
C ARG A 297 -34.16 -6.51 -22.84
N HIS A 298 -34.42 -6.70 -21.53
CA HIS A 298 -33.36 -6.74 -20.53
C HIS A 298 -32.49 -7.99 -20.71
N LEU A 299 -33.11 -9.14 -20.96
CA LEU A 299 -32.41 -10.40 -21.15
C LEU A 299 -31.67 -10.46 -22.48
N ASP A 300 -32.19 -9.86 -23.56
CA ASP A 300 -31.50 -9.74 -24.85
C ASP A 300 -30.20 -8.93 -24.70
N LEU A 301 -30.24 -7.82 -23.97
CA LEU A 301 -29.04 -7.04 -23.65
C LEU A 301 -28.02 -7.87 -22.87
N LEU A 302 -28.49 -8.69 -21.93
CA LEU A 302 -27.64 -9.60 -21.17
C LEU A 302 -27.12 -10.76 -22.03
N ALA A 303 -27.91 -11.23 -23.01
CA ALA A 303 -27.51 -12.23 -23.98
C ALA A 303 -26.41 -11.71 -24.92
N GLU A 304 -26.58 -10.49 -25.44
CA GLU A 304 -25.57 -9.78 -26.25
C GLU A 304 -24.29 -9.52 -25.44
N PHE A 305 -24.45 -9.19 -24.17
CA PHE A 305 -23.33 -9.05 -23.27
C PHE A 305 -22.59 -10.37 -23.12
N VAL A 306 -23.25 -11.44 -22.64
CA VAL A 306 -22.66 -12.76 -22.36
C VAL A 306 -22.16 -13.48 -23.61
N SER A 307 -22.75 -13.25 -24.79
CA SER A 307 -22.21 -13.80 -26.05
C SER A 307 -20.80 -13.29 -26.34
N GLY A 308 -20.40 -12.19 -25.70
CA GLY A 308 -19.14 -11.52 -25.95
C GLY A 308 -19.12 -10.92 -27.34
N GLU A 309 -20.26 -10.50 -27.91
CA GLU A 309 -20.28 -9.92 -29.26
C GLU A 309 -20.25 -8.39 -29.27
N LEU A 310 -20.35 -7.74 -28.09
CA LEU A 310 -20.47 -6.28 -27.98
C LEU A 310 -19.68 -5.67 -26.81
N GLU A 311 -18.88 -4.63 -27.10
CA GLU A 311 -18.43 -3.64 -26.12
C GLU A 311 -19.23 -2.34 -26.32
N MET A 312 -19.76 -1.80 -25.22
CA MET A 312 -20.86 -0.84 -25.21
C MET A 312 -20.47 0.64 -25.32
N GLU A 313 -19.16 0.95 -25.33
CA GLU A 313 -18.64 2.33 -25.44
C GLU A 313 -17.95 2.64 -26.78
N THR A 314 -17.39 1.64 -27.49
CA THR A 314 -16.50 1.86 -28.65
C THR A 314 -16.90 1.10 -29.92
N GLY A 315 -17.74 0.06 -29.83
CA GLY A 315 -18.20 -0.73 -30.99
C GLY A 315 -17.21 -1.77 -31.52
N GLN A 316 -16.15 -2.11 -30.78
CA GLN A 316 -15.24 -3.24 -31.08
C GLN A 316 -15.49 -4.41 -30.12
N ARG A 317 -15.07 -5.64 -30.48
CA ARG A 317 -15.63 -6.94 -29.98
C ARG A 317 -15.02 -7.49 -28.67
N CYS A 318 -15.79 -8.37 -28.01
CA CYS A 318 -15.43 -9.50 -27.13
C CYS A 318 -14.96 -9.33 -25.67
N LEU A 319 -15.91 -9.20 -24.73
CA LEU A 319 -15.70 -9.57 -23.33
C LEU A 319 -15.64 -11.11 -23.15
N TRP A 320 -16.77 -11.83 -23.14
CA TRP A 320 -16.86 -13.19 -22.57
C TRP A 320 -16.13 -14.32 -23.30
N LYS A 321 -15.86 -14.22 -24.62
CA LYS A 321 -15.07 -15.24 -25.34
C LYS A 321 -13.59 -15.30 -24.91
N GLN A 322 -13.09 -14.22 -24.32
CA GLN A 322 -11.67 -14.07 -23.96
C GLN A 322 -11.38 -14.31 -22.48
N TYR A 323 -12.39 -14.37 -21.60
CA TYR A 323 -12.17 -14.72 -20.20
C TYR A 323 -12.22 -16.22 -19.99
N SER A 324 -11.52 -16.68 -18.97
CA SER A 324 -11.75 -17.98 -18.35
C SER A 324 -12.24 -17.74 -16.93
N PHE A 325 -13.55 -17.86 -16.66
CA PHE A 325 -14.10 -17.65 -15.32
C PHE A 325 -13.60 -18.67 -14.31
N ASP A 326 -13.08 -19.80 -14.79
CA ASP A 326 -12.36 -20.76 -13.97
C ASP A 326 -11.05 -20.17 -13.42
N ALA A 327 -10.33 -19.36 -14.22
CA ALA A 327 -9.06 -18.74 -13.83
C ALA A 327 -9.21 -17.39 -13.10
N ILE A 328 -10.36 -16.71 -13.22
CA ILE A 328 -10.58 -15.40 -12.58
C ILE A 328 -10.55 -15.52 -11.04
N PRO A 329 -9.81 -14.65 -10.34
CA PRO A 329 -9.84 -14.60 -8.87
C PRO A 329 -11.23 -14.31 -8.31
N LEU A 330 -11.71 -15.07 -7.33
CA LEU A 330 -13.05 -14.88 -6.76
C LEU A 330 -13.20 -13.56 -6.00
N GLU A 331 -12.11 -13.05 -5.41
CA GLU A 331 -12.07 -11.75 -4.77
C GLU A 331 -12.38 -10.59 -5.74
N PHE A 332 -12.13 -10.78 -7.04
CA PHE A 332 -12.45 -9.79 -8.06
C PHE A 332 -13.96 -9.59 -8.20
N ILE A 333 -14.76 -10.63 -8.03
CA ILE A 333 -16.22 -10.54 -8.07
C ILE A 333 -16.72 -9.60 -6.97
N SER A 334 -16.15 -9.70 -5.76
CA SER A 334 -16.46 -8.77 -4.66
C SER A 334 -16.14 -7.32 -5.05
N SER A 335 -14.99 -7.09 -5.69
CA SER A 335 -14.56 -5.75 -6.15
C SER A 335 -15.48 -5.14 -7.21
N ILE A 336 -16.04 -5.97 -8.10
CA ILE A 336 -16.98 -5.53 -9.13
C ILE A 336 -18.23 -4.91 -8.51
N TYR A 337 -18.83 -5.64 -7.58
CA TYR A 337 -20.09 -5.24 -6.99
C TYR A 337 -19.94 -4.06 -6.03
N GLU A 338 -18.81 -3.96 -5.34
CA GLU A 338 -18.55 -2.84 -4.45
C GLU A 338 -18.51 -1.50 -5.21
N GLU A 339 -17.88 -1.50 -6.38
CA GLU A 339 -17.90 -0.31 -7.24
C GLU A 339 -19.32 0.04 -7.70
N PHE A 340 -20.18 -0.97 -7.86
CA PHE A 340 -21.60 -0.75 -8.16
C PHE A 340 -22.36 -0.13 -7.01
N VAL A 341 -22.09 -0.54 -5.78
CA VAL A 341 -22.71 0.02 -4.58
C VAL A 341 -22.37 1.51 -4.43
N ARG A 342 -21.11 1.90 -4.72
CA ARG A 342 -20.63 3.28 -4.55
C ARG A 342 -21.39 4.31 -5.39
N GLU A 343 -21.74 3.98 -6.64
CA GLU A 343 -22.45 4.92 -7.54
C GLU A 343 -23.89 5.25 -7.08
N ASN A 344 -24.46 4.44 -6.17
CA ASN A 344 -25.82 4.63 -5.66
C ASN A 344 -25.90 5.50 -4.41
N THR A 345 -24.77 5.73 -3.74
CA THR A 345 -24.69 6.57 -2.54
C THR A 345 -24.06 7.91 -2.91
N THR A 346 -24.76 9.02 -2.63
CA THR A 346 -24.15 10.37 -2.64
C THR A 346 -23.03 10.52 -1.60
N ASP A 347 -22.89 9.54 -0.70
CA ASP A 347 -21.85 9.46 0.32
C ASP A 347 -20.52 9.00 -0.27
N LYS A 348 -19.52 9.88 -0.13
CA LYS A 348 -18.14 9.72 -0.59
C LYS A 348 -17.32 8.71 0.25
N GLY A 349 -17.96 7.85 1.04
CA GLY A 349 -17.32 7.05 2.10
C GLY A 349 -17.06 5.57 1.78
N VAL A 350 -17.60 5.03 0.69
CA VAL A 350 -17.37 3.62 0.30
C VAL A 350 -16.10 3.55 -0.55
N HIS A 351 -15.03 3.00 0.01
CA HIS A 351 -13.73 2.86 -0.66
C HIS A 351 -13.27 1.41 -0.68
N TYR A 352 -13.04 0.90 -1.90
CA TYR A 352 -12.50 -0.43 -2.15
C TYR A 352 -11.15 -0.61 -1.46
N THR A 353 -11.03 -1.64 -0.63
CA THR A 353 -9.73 -2.08 -0.11
C THR A 353 -9.03 -2.95 -1.15
N PRO A 354 -7.86 -2.54 -1.67
CA PRO A 354 -7.12 -3.37 -2.61
C PRO A 354 -6.80 -4.76 -2.03
N GLY A 355 -7.01 -5.82 -2.82
CA GLY A 355 -6.80 -7.20 -2.36
C GLY A 355 -5.43 -7.47 -1.74
N HIS A 356 -4.36 -6.87 -2.27
CA HIS A 356 -3.01 -7.00 -1.71
C HIS A 356 -2.86 -6.37 -0.30
N ILE A 357 -3.70 -5.39 0.05
CA ILE A 357 -3.75 -4.81 1.41
C ILE A 357 -4.50 -5.74 2.35
N VAL A 358 -5.59 -6.36 1.88
CA VAL A 358 -6.32 -7.39 2.64
C VAL A 358 -5.41 -8.57 2.95
N ASP A 359 -4.69 -9.04 1.94
CA ASP A 359 -3.72 -10.12 2.08
C ASP A 359 -2.59 -9.75 3.05
N PHE A 360 -2.03 -8.54 2.94
CA PHE A 360 -1.02 -8.04 3.90
C PHE A 360 -1.53 -8.03 5.35
N ILE A 361 -2.75 -7.55 5.59
CA ILE A 361 -3.35 -7.55 6.95
C ILE A 361 -3.50 -8.98 7.46
N LEU A 362 -4.12 -9.85 6.65
CA LEU A 362 -4.38 -11.22 7.05
C LEU A 362 -3.09 -12.03 7.19
N ASP A 363 -2.00 -11.73 6.47
CA ASP A 363 -0.72 -12.42 6.65
C ASP A 363 -0.18 -12.24 8.07
N GLY A 364 -0.40 -11.07 8.69
CA GLY A 364 0.01 -10.80 10.07
C GLY A 364 -0.85 -11.44 11.15
N VAL A 365 -2.17 -11.60 10.93
CA VAL A 365 -3.13 -12.07 11.97
C VAL A 365 -3.81 -13.40 11.66
N LEU A 366 -3.72 -13.86 10.41
CA LEU A 366 -4.28 -15.10 9.91
C LEU A 366 -3.34 -15.75 8.86
N PRO A 367 -2.06 -16.03 9.20
CA PRO A 367 -1.09 -16.60 8.25
C PRO A 367 -1.53 -17.95 7.66
N TRP A 368 -1.04 -18.30 6.47
CA TRP A 368 -1.36 -19.59 5.85
C TRP A 368 -0.73 -20.76 6.62
N ASP A 369 0.46 -20.57 7.18
CA ASP A 369 1.21 -21.61 7.88
C ASP A 369 0.71 -21.86 9.32
N SER A 370 -0.50 -22.39 9.44
CA SER A 370 -1.07 -22.76 10.74
C SER A 370 -2.05 -23.91 10.58
N GLU A 371 -2.20 -24.71 11.63
CA GLU A 371 -3.22 -25.76 11.72
C GLU A 371 -4.43 -25.31 12.53
N VAL A 372 -4.40 -24.10 13.10
CA VAL A 372 -5.51 -23.55 13.90
C VAL A 372 -6.55 -22.94 12.96
N TRP A 373 -7.65 -23.66 12.77
CA TRP A 373 -8.74 -23.27 11.86
C TRP A 373 -10.09 -23.01 12.55
N ASP A 374 -10.36 -23.57 13.75
CA ASP A 374 -11.64 -23.33 14.45
C ASP A 374 -11.59 -22.01 15.23
N ILE A 375 -11.59 -20.90 14.49
CA ILE A 375 -11.56 -19.53 15.02
C ILE A 375 -12.76 -18.73 14.55
N LYS A 376 -13.32 -17.88 15.40
CA LYS A 376 -14.42 -16.97 15.04
C LYS A 376 -13.88 -15.62 14.60
N ILE A 377 -14.21 -15.24 13.37
CA ILE A 377 -13.75 -14.02 12.71
C ILE A 377 -14.95 -13.10 12.46
N LEU A 378 -14.85 -11.86 12.90
CA LEU A 378 -15.83 -10.81 12.61
C LEU A 378 -15.24 -9.75 11.68
N ASP A 379 -16.00 -9.37 10.66
CA ASP A 379 -15.82 -8.10 9.96
C ASP A 379 -16.98 -7.14 10.28
N PRO A 380 -16.76 -6.08 11.09
CA PRO A 380 -17.82 -5.21 11.59
C PRO A 380 -18.30 -4.17 10.56
N ALA A 381 -17.64 -4.09 9.40
CA ALA A 381 -18.00 -3.22 8.29
C ALA A 381 -17.71 -3.96 6.97
N CYS A 382 -18.36 -5.11 6.80
CA CYS A 382 -17.88 -6.14 5.89
C CYS A 382 -17.91 -5.77 4.41
N GLY A 383 -18.66 -4.74 4.02
CA GLY A 383 -18.73 -4.31 2.63
C GLY A 383 -19.12 -5.48 1.72
N SER A 384 -18.37 -5.63 0.62
CA SER A 384 -18.52 -6.74 -0.34
C SER A 384 -18.02 -8.09 0.18
N GLY A 385 -17.46 -8.16 1.39
CA GLY A 385 -17.03 -9.39 2.05
C GLY A 385 -15.60 -9.83 1.72
N ILE A 386 -14.75 -8.97 1.15
CA ILE A 386 -13.39 -9.36 0.72
C ILE A 386 -12.53 -9.95 1.85
N PHE A 387 -12.58 -9.38 3.06
CA PHE A 387 -11.89 -9.93 4.23
C PHE A 387 -12.42 -11.30 4.61
N LEU A 388 -13.75 -11.48 4.62
CA LEU A 388 -14.39 -12.76 4.94
C LEU A 388 -14.08 -13.84 3.89
N VAL A 389 -14.04 -13.48 2.61
CA VAL A 389 -13.68 -14.39 1.51
C VAL A 389 -12.23 -14.87 1.66
N LYS A 390 -11.29 -13.94 1.87
CA LYS A 390 -9.87 -14.28 2.06
C LYS A 390 -9.63 -15.05 3.35
N ALA A 391 -10.34 -14.71 4.42
CA ALA A 391 -10.32 -15.47 5.66
C ALA A 391 -10.86 -16.89 5.44
N PHE A 392 -11.96 -17.06 4.71
CA PHE A 392 -12.53 -18.37 4.40
C PHE A 392 -11.52 -19.27 3.69
N GLN A 393 -10.85 -18.75 2.65
CA GLN A 393 -9.79 -19.48 1.92
C GLN A 393 -8.67 -19.94 2.85
N ARG A 394 -8.24 -19.08 3.79
CA ARG A 394 -7.22 -19.42 4.80
C ARG A 394 -7.73 -20.49 5.76
N LEU A 395 -8.95 -20.37 6.27
CA LEU A 395 -9.55 -21.39 7.14
C LEU A 395 -9.67 -22.76 6.47
N ILE A 396 -10.08 -22.80 5.20
CA ILE A 396 -10.12 -24.01 4.39
C ILE A 396 -8.71 -24.63 4.28
N HIS A 397 -7.71 -23.81 3.97
CA HIS A 397 -6.34 -24.27 3.87
C HIS A 397 -5.81 -24.85 5.20
N ARG A 398 -5.99 -24.12 6.30
CA ARG A 398 -5.60 -24.55 7.64
C ARG A 398 -6.34 -25.81 8.09
N TRP A 399 -7.62 -25.94 7.72
CA TRP A 399 -8.40 -27.17 7.95
C TRP A 399 -7.80 -28.35 7.19
N LYS A 400 -7.50 -28.20 5.90
CA LYS A 400 -6.86 -29.26 5.10
C LYS A 400 -5.52 -29.65 5.72
N LYS A 401 -4.70 -28.68 6.15
CA LYS A 401 -3.42 -28.94 6.82
C LYS A 401 -3.59 -29.75 8.12
N ALA A 402 -4.48 -29.31 9.01
CA ALA A 402 -4.77 -29.98 10.28
C ALA A 402 -5.33 -31.41 10.11
N ASN A 403 -5.89 -31.73 8.95
CA ASN A 403 -6.47 -33.04 8.63
C ASN A 403 -5.63 -33.82 7.59
N GLY A 404 -4.32 -33.58 7.54
CA GLY A 404 -3.40 -34.37 6.71
C GLY A 404 -3.64 -34.27 5.20
N GLY A 405 -4.19 -33.15 4.73
CA GLY A 405 -4.49 -32.90 3.32
C GLY A 405 -5.79 -33.54 2.81
N ALA A 406 -6.70 -33.94 3.71
CA ALA A 406 -7.98 -34.54 3.34
C ALA A 406 -8.79 -33.64 2.39
N GLU A 407 -9.56 -34.26 1.49
CA GLU A 407 -10.55 -33.55 0.68
C GLU A 407 -11.63 -32.93 1.58
N ILE A 408 -11.94 -31.67 1.33
CA ILE A 408 -12.93 -30.93 2.11
C ILE A 408 -14.33 -31.18 1.53
N THR A 409 -15.28 -31.52 2.40
CA THR A 409 -16.67 -31.79 1.98
C THR A 409 -17.54 -30.55 2.06
N SER A 410 -18.66 -30.55 1.34
CA SER A 410 -19.64 -29.45 1.36
C SER A 410 -20.17 -29.15 2.78
N ASN A 411 -20.33 -30.19 3.61
CA ASN A 411 -20.77 -30.04 5.01
C ASN A 411 -19.75 -29.30 5.87
N ILE A 412 -18.46 -29.56 5.67
CA ILE A 412 -17.38 -28.88 6.40
C ILE A 412 -17.30 -27.42 5.95
N LEU A 413 -17.32 -27.16 4.64
CA LEU A 413 -17.35 -25.81 4.08
C LEU A 413 -18.53 -25.01 4.64
N LYS A 414 -19.73 -25.61 4.67
CA LYS A 414 -20.91 -25.00 5.28
C LYS A 414 -20.72 -24.72 6.77
N SER A 415 -20.15 -25.67 7.51
CA SER A 415 -19.84 -25.49 8.94
C SER A 415 -18.88 -24.32 9.17
N LEU A 416 -17.84 -24.17 8.34
CA LEU A 416 -16.89 -23.05 8.44
C LEU A 416 -17.61 -21.72 8.20
N LEU A 417 -18.46 -21.63 7.17
CA LEU A 417 -19.25 -20.43 6.91
C LEU A 417 -20.19 -20.09 8.09
N GLU A 418 -20.86 -21.09 8.67
CA GLU A 418 -21.88 -20.88 9.72
C GLU A 418 -21.28 -20.62 11.11
N ARG A 419 -20.10 -21.17 11.41
CA ARG A 419 -19.49 -21.13 12.76
C ARG A 419 -18.33 -20.15 12.90
N ASN A 420 -17.63 -19.83 11.81
CA ASN A 420 -16.34 -19.13 11.88
C ASN A 420 -16.37 -17.73 11.25
N LEU A 421 -17.31 -17.40 10.36
CA LEU A 421 -17.30 -16.13 9.63
C LEU A 421 -18.55 -15.31 9.94
N PHE A 422 -18.35 -14.07 10.39
CA PHE A 422 -19.42 -13.15 10.76
C PHE A 422 -19.14 -11.78 10.14
N GLY A 423 -20.19 -11.13 9.62
CA GLY A 423 -20.08 -9.86 8.93
C GLY A 423 -21.23 -8.93 9.28
N ILE A 424 -20.93 -7.65 9.45
CA ILE A 424 -21.94 -6.62 9.71
C ILE A 424 -21.72 -5.48 8.71
N ASP A 425 -22.78 -5.05 8.04
CA ASP A 425 -22.73 -3.84 7.21
C ASP A 425 -24.09 -3.15 7.22
N ILE A 426 -24.11 -1.82 7.18
CA ILE A 426 -25.37 -1.06 7.16
C ILE A 426 -26.08 -1.15 5.80
N ASN A 427 -25.34 -1.50 4.74
CA ASN A 427 -25.83 -1.56 3.39
C ASN A 427 -26.31 -2.98 3.02
N PRO A 428 -27.62 -3.17 2.77
CA PRO A 428 -28.17 -4.48 2.42
C PRO A 428 -27.60 -5.04 1.10
N GLN A 429 -27.12 -4.17 0.20
CA GLN A 429 -26.48 -4.62 -1.05
C GLN A 429 -25.08 -5.17 -0.80
N ALA A 430 -24.32 -4.56 0.11
CA ALA A 430 -22.99 -5.02 0.48
C ALA A 430 -23.06 -6.42 1.12
N VAL A 431 -23.95 -6.60 2.10
CA VAL A 431 -24.26 -7.90 2.73
C VAL A 431 -24.68 -8.95 1.70
N ARG A 432 -25.47 -8.58 0.69
CA ARG A 432 -25.89 -9.48 -0.39
C ARG A 432 -24.69 -9.96 -1.21
N VAL A 433 -23.81 -9.05 -1.59
CA VAL A 433 -22.60 -9.36 -2.36
C VAL A 433 -21.66 -10.23 -1.56
N ALA A 434 -21.43 -9.92 -0.28
CA ALA A 434 -20.62 -10.73 0.62
C ALA A 434 -21.12 -12.18 0.67
N SER A 435 -22.44 -12.39 0.77
CA SER A 435 -23.02 -13.74 0.75
C SER A 435 -22.73 -14.47 -0.56
N PHE A 436 -22.83 -13.78 -1.69
CA PHE A 436 -22.55 -14.35 -3.01
C PHE A 436 -21.08 -14.73 -3.18
N SER A 437 -20.16 -13.85 -2.80
CA SER A 437 -18.72 -14.11 -2.90
C SER A 437 -18.29 -15.30 -2.04
N LEU A 438 -18.90 -15.48 -0.86
CA LEU A 438 -18.67 -16.66 -0.01
C LEU A 438 -19.22 -17.95 -0.65
N TYR A 439 -20.38 -17.91 -1.31
CA TYR A 439 -20.92 -19.06 -2.03
C TYR A 439 -20.04 -19.47 -3.22
N LEU A 440 -19.51 -18.50 -3.98
CA LEU A 440 -18.58 -18.79 -5.06
C LEU A 440 -17.28 -19.40 -4.53
N THR A 441 -16.77 -18.89 -3.41
CA THR A 441 -15.60 -19.45 -2.74
C THR A 441 -15.86 -20.89 -2.27
N MET A 442 -17.05 -21.16 -1.76
CA MET A 442 -17.45 -22.53 -1.40
C MET A 442 -17.52 -23.44 -2.63
N CYS A 443 -18.10 -22.99 -3.75
CA CYS A 443 -18.15 -23.78 -4.97
C CYS A 443 -16.77 -24.05 -5.56
N ASP A 444 -15.85 -23.08 -5.51
CA ASP A 444 -14.50 -23.24 -6.05
C ASP A 444 -13.72 -24.38 -5.39
N GLU A 445 -14.03 -24.69 -4.12
CA GLU A 445 -13.40 -25.80 -3.39
C GLU A 445 -14.01 -27.18 -3.69
N ILE A 446 -15.14 -27.25 -4.40
CA ILE A 446 -15.87 -28.49 -4.66
C ILE A 446 -15.68 -28.90 -6.12
N ASP A 447 -15.43 -30.18 -6.37
CA ASP A 447 -15.39 -30.70 -7.74
C ASP A 447 -16.78 -30.58 -8.39
N PRO A 448 -16.91 -29.95 -9.58
CA PRO A 448 -18.17 -29.74 -10.29
C PRO A 448 -19.08 -30.95 -10.44
N ARG A 449 -18.52 -32.17 -10.51
CA ARG A 449 -19.31 -33.41 -10.58
C ARG A 449 -20.23 -33.60 -9.37
N HIS A 450 -19.86 -33.02 -8.23
CA HIS A 450 -20.61 -33.13 -6.98
C HIS A 450 -21.59 -31.96 -6.77
N TYR A 451 -21.56 -30.91 -7.61
CA TYR A 451 -22.43 -29.73 -7.45
C TYR A 451 -23.90 -30.09 -7.31
N TRP A 452 -24.38 -30.97 -8.20
CA TRP A 452 -25.80 -31.29 -8.30
C TRP A 452 -26.30 -32.22 -7.18
N GLN A 453 -25.40 -32.90 -6.47
CA GLN A 453 -25.72 -33.91 -5.45
C GLN A 453 -25.47 -33.40 -4.03
N GLU A 454 -24.41 -32.61 -3.82
CA GLU A 454 -23.86 -32.33 -2.50
C GLU A 454 -23.88 -30.85 -2.11
N VAL A 455 -24.09 -29.93 -3.06
CA VAL A 455 -23.97 -28.49 -2.81
C VAL A 455 -25.32 -27.87 -2.45
N ARG A 456 -25.43 -27.45 -1.18
CA ARG A 456 -26.52 -26.63 -0.68
C ARG A 456 -25.95 -25.45 0.09
N PHE A 457 -26.22 -24.24 -0.39
CA PHE A 457 -25.76 -23.03 0.25
C PHE A 457 -26.47 -22.82 1.60
N PRO A 458 -25.74 -22.49 2.68
CA PRO A 458 -26.35 -22.04 3.91
C PRO A 458 -27.09 -20.72 3.69
N ARG A 459 -28.02 -20.37 4.59
CA ARG A 459 -28.59 -19.03 4.62
C ARG A 459 -27.67 -18.17 5.49
N LEU A 460 -26.91 -17.26 4.87
CA LEU A 460 -25.96 -16.41 5.58
C LEU A 460 -26.58 -15.08 6.00
N ARG A 461 -27.47 -14.50 5.17
CA ARG A 461 -28.10 -13.23 5.49
C ARG A 461 -29.07 -13.33 6.67
N ASP A 462 -29.07 -12.27 7.47
CA ASP A 462 -29.83 -12.13 8.73
C ASP A 462 -29.37 -13.10 9.83
N ARG A 463 -28.26 -13.82 9.60
CA ARG A 463 -27.63 -14.77 10.53
C ARG A 463 -26.16 -14.39 10.69
N GLN A 464 -25.26 -14.99 9.91
CA GLN A 464 -23.83 -14.68 9.93
C GLN A 464 -23.51 -13.32 9.31
N LEU A 465 -24.26 -12.92 8.28
CA LEU A 465 -24.12 -11.62 7.64
C LEU A 465 -25.33 -10.75 7.98
N ILE A 466 -25.13 -9.74 8.82
CA ILE A 466 -26.18 -8.93 9.42
C ILE A 466 -26.21 -7.54 8.77
N CYS A 467 -27.37 -7.17 8.25
CA CYS A 467 -27.61 -5.81 7.74
C CYS A 467 -28.00 -4.87 8.90
N ALA A 468 -27.02 -4.22 9.52
CA ALA A 468 -27.24 -3.34 10.67
C ALA A 468 -26.14 -2.27 10.84
N ASP A 469 -26.46 -1.23 11.61
CA ASP A 469 -25.44 -0.35 12.19
C ASP A 469 -24.72 -1.12 13.32
N PHE A 470 -23.39 -1.21 13.24
CA PHE A 470 -22.55 -1.95 14.20
C PHE A 470 -22.69 -1.48 15.66
N PHE A 471 -23.15 -0.24 15.87
CA PHE A 471 -23.36 0.33 17.21
C PHE A 471 -24.77 0.09 17.76
N ARG A 472 -25.59 -0.76 17.12
CA ARG A 472 -26.85 -1.23 17.72
C ARG A 472 -26.56 -2.13 18.92
N GLU A 473 -27.32 -1.93 19.99
CA GLU A 473 -27.25 -2.73 21.22
C GLU A 473 -28.52 -3.58 21.44
N ASP A 474 -29.50 -3.50 20.52
CA ASP A 474 -30.76 -4.23 20.58
C ASP A 474 -30.82 -5.44 19.63
N ARG A 475 -29.75 -5.65 18.84
CA ARG A 475 -29.59 -6.80 17.97
C ARG A 475 -28.60 -7.76 18.57
N GLU A 476 -28.88 -9.05 18.57
CA GLU A 476 -27.99 -10.08 19.11
C GLU A 476 -26.67 -10.15 18.30
N GLU A 477 -25.78 -11.09 18.63
CA GLU A 477 -24.53 -11.32 17.91
C GLU A 477 -23.41 -10.27 18.10
N PHE A 478 -23.72 -9.01 18.44
CA PHE A 478 -22.74 -7.93 18.58
C PHE A 478 -23.06 -6.84 19.63
N ARG A 479 -23.89 -7.16 20.64
CA ARG A 479 -24.13 -6.28 21.81
C ARG A 479 -22.90 -6.23 22.68
N THR A 480 -22.48 -5.03 23.10
CA THR A 480 -21.21 -4.82 23.82
C THR A 480 -21.10 -5.64 25.10
N GLN A 481 -22.20 -5.81 25.84
CA GLN A 481 -22.17 -6.53 27.12
C GLN A 481 -22.66 -7.97 27.00
N LEU A 482 -23.73 -8.21 26.22
CA LEU A 482 -24.37 -9.53 26.15
C LEU A 482 -23.66 -10.49 25.19
N ASP A 483 -22.97 -9.95 24.18
CA ASP A 483 -22.21 -10.72 23.19
C ASP A 483 -20.71 -10.44 23.31
N ALA A 484 -20.25 -10.12 24.53
CA ALA A 484 -18.82 -9.97 24.83
C ALA A 484 -18.06 -11.28 24.66
N ASP A 485 -16.75 -11.18 24.41
CA ASP A 485 -15.80 -12.30 24.33
C ASP A 485 -16.21 -13.42 23.35
N GLN A 486 -16.83 -13.07 22.22
CA GLN A 486 -17.33 -14.03 21.23
C GLN A 486 -16.30 -14.37 20.15
N TYR A 487 -15.51 -13.40 19.71
CA TYR A 487 -14.66 -13.51 18.52
C TYR A 487 -13.19 -13.67 18.87
N ASP A 488 -12.47 -14.51 18.11
CA ASP A 488 -11.02 -14.70 18.24
C ASP A 488 -10.24 -13.62 17.48
N LEU A 489 -10.81 -13.17 16.36
CA LEU A 489 -10.21 -12.19 15.46
C LEU A 489 -11.27 -11.21 14.93
N VAL A 490 -10.97 -9.92 14.93
CA VAL A 490 -11.77 -8.90 14.24
C VAL A 490 -10.91 -8.24 13.17
N VAL A 491 -11.37 -8.26 11.91
CA VAL A 491 -10.65 -7.67 10.77
C VAL A 491 -11.58 -6.78 9.96
N GLY A 492 -11.04 -5.83 9.21
CA GLY A 492 -11.86 -5.09 8.25
C GLY A 492 -11.38 -3.69 7.95
N ASN A 493 -12.20 -2.95 7.20
CA ASN A 493 -11.97 -1.56 6.85
C ASN A 493 -13.08 -0.68 7.46
N ALA A 494 -12.77 0.04 8.55
CA ALA A 494 -13.77 0.87 9.21
C ALA A 494 -14.18 2.07 8.32
N PRO A 495 -15.47 2.42 8.25
CA PRO A 495 -15.89 3.61 7.52
C PRO A 495 -15.33 4.87 8.21
N TRP A 496 -14.84 5.83 7.41
CA TRP A 496 -14.25 7.06 7.93
C TRP A 496 -14.70 8.31 7.17
N GLY A 497 -14.69 9.44 7.85
CA GLY A 497 -15.05 10.73 7.25
C GLY A 497 -15.52 11.76 8.27
N LYS A 498 -15.42 13.04 7.92
CA LYS A 498 -15.89 14.12 8.80
C LYS A 498 -17.40 14.05 8.95
N ASN A 499 -17.90 14.09 10.18
CA ASN A 499 -19.32 13.98 10.52
C ASN A 499 -19.99 12.67 10.05
N SER A 500 -19.22 11.58 9.95
CA SER A 500 -19.71 10.23 9.59
C SER A 500 -20.45 9.52 10.74
N MET A 501 -20.32 10.01 11.97
CA MET A 501 -20.94 9.43 13.16
C MET A 501 -22.47 9.29 13.08
N THR A 502 -22.94 8.05 13.17
CA THR A 502 -24.38 7.73 13.31
C THR A 502 -24.91 8.12 14.70
N PRO A 503 -26.23 8.33 14.86
CA PRO A 503 -26.82 8.59 16.19
C PRO A 503 -26.52 7.49 17.21
N LEU A 504 -26.52 6.22 16.77
CA LEU A 504 -26.22 5.07 17.63
C LEU A 504 -24.76 5.08 18.07
N ALA A 505 -23.82 5.30 17.15
CA ALA A 505 -22.40 5.43 17.48
C ALA A 505 -22.16 6.58 18.49
N LYS A 506 -22.89 7.70 18.37
CA LYS A 506 -22.76 8.84 19.30
C LYS A 506 -23.24 8.46 20.70
N SER A 507 -24.37 7.76 20.81
CA SER A 507 -24.86 7.26 22.10
C SER A 507 -23.85 6.28 22.70
N TRP A 508 -23.44 5.29 21.90
CA TRP A 508 -22.49 4.27 22.33
C TRP A 508 -21.17 4.86 22.83
N ALA A 509 -20.60 5.83 22.12
CA ALA A 509 -19.36 6.50 22.52
C ALA A 509 -19.52 7.25 23.85
N LYS A 510 -20.66 7.90 24.06
CA LYS A 510 -20.97 8.60 25.31
C LYS A 510 -21.11 7.60 26.47
N ASP A 511 -21.85 6.52 26.26
CA ASP A 511 -22.15 5.51 27.28
C ASP A 511 -20.89 4.73 27.67
N ASN A 512 -19.95 4.53 26.74
CA ASN A 512 -18.68 3.83 26.94
C ASN A 512 -17.47 4.78 27.14
N GLN A 513 -17.72 6.08 27.32
CA GLN A 513 -16.71 7.10 27.63
C GLN A 513 -15.56 7.20 26.61
N TRP A 514 -15.88 7.18 25.31
CA TRP A 514 -14.93 7.39 24.22
C TRP A 514 -15.09 8.78 23.61
N GLU A 515 -14.03 9.59 23.64
CA GLU A 515 -14.03 10.92 23.02
C GLU A 515 -13.73 10.82 21.53
N THR A 516 -14.62 11.32 20.67
CA THR A 516 -14.36 11.39 19.23
C THR A 516 -13.99 12.81 18.79
N SER A 517 -13.19 12.90 17.74
CA SER A 517 -12.80 14.19 17.14
C SER A 517 -13.50 14.38 15.80
N TYR A 518 -14.03 15.58 15.57
CA TYR A 518 -14.64 15.96 14.29
C TYR A 518 -15.80 15.05 13.80
N GLY A 519 -16.41 14.29 14.71
CA GLY A 519 -17.51 13.38 14.38
C GLY A 519 -17.09 12.27 13.42
N ASP A 520 -15.85 11.78 13.51
CA ASP A 520 -15.34 10.62 12.77
C ASP A 520 -15.72 9.32 13.48
N ILE A 521 -16.37 8.40 12.77
CA ILE A 521 -16.84 7.11 13.29
C ILE A 521 -15.76 6.03 13.31
N GLY A 522 -14.77 6.09 12.42
CA GLY A 522 -13.86 4.96 12.16
C GLY A 522 -13.14 4.48 13.40
N LEU A 523 -12.65 5.42 14.22
CA LEU A 523 -11.90 5.08 15.44
C LEU A 523 -12.74 4.34 16.48
N LEU A 524 -14.06 4.53 16.51
CA LEU A 524 -14.94 3.85 17.48
C LEU A 524 -15.14 2.37 17.18
N PHE A 525 -14.85 1.92 15.97
CA PHE A 525 -14.88 0.50 15.65
C PHE A 525 -13.84 -0.28 16.46
N LEU A 526 -12.66 0.31 16.74
CA LEU A 526 -11.61 -0.34 17.52
C LEU A 526 -12.07 -0.74 18.94
N PRO A 527 -12.57 0.18 19.80
CA PRO A 527 -13.00 -0.18 21.14
C PRO A 527 -14.30 -1.00 21.15
N LYS A 528 -15.19 -0.84 20.18
CA LYS A 528 -16.39 -1.67 20.07
C LYS A 528 -16.03 -3.11 19.66
N ALA A 529 -15.12 -3.28 18.70
CA ALA A 529 -14.56 -4.58 18.34
C ALA A 529 -13.85 -5.22 19.53
N ALA A 530 -13.07 -4.45 20.29
CA ALA A 530 -12.37 -4.95 21.48
C ALA A 530 -13.33 -5.48 22.55
N ALA A 531 -14.51 -4.89 22.70
CA ALA A 531 -15.52 -5.40 23.63
C ALA A 531 -16.15 -6.75 23.21
N LEU A 532 -16.11 -7.09 21.92
CA LEU A 532 -16.66 -8.34 21.38
C LEU A 532 -15.59 -9.43 21.21
N THR A 533 -14.32 -9.05 21.26
CA THR A 533 -13.17 -9.93 21.04
C THR A 533 -12.75 -10.56 22.36
N LYS A 534 -12.42 -11.85 22.34
CA LYS A 534 -11.94 -12.59 23.52
C LYS A 534 -10.68 -11.95 24.09
N PRO A 535 -10.40 -12.09 25.40
CA PRO A 535 -9.13 -11.69 25.99
C PRO A 535 -7.95 -12.36 25.25
N GLY A 536 -6.96 -11.55 24.85
CA GLY A 536 -5.82 -11.99 24.05
C GLY A 536 -6.12 -12.21 22.55
N GLY A 537 -7.38 -12.12 22.12
CA GLY A 537 -7.75 -12.11 20.71
C GLY A 537 -7.25 -10.84 20.01
N GLN A 538 -7.19 -10.90 18.68
CA GLN A 538 -6.58 -9.85 17.87
C GLN A 538 -7.61 -9.03 17.10
N ILE A 539 -7.28 -7.76 16.86
CA ILE A 539 -8.02 -6.85 16.01
C ILE A 539 -7.05 -6.23 15.01
N ALA A 540 -7.31 -6.38 13.72
CA ALA A 540 -6.54 -5.73 12.68
C ALA A 540 -7.44 -4.97 11.71
N MET A 541 -7.44 -3.65 11.80
CA MET A 541 -8.34 -2.81 11.02
C MET A 541 -7.61 -1.69 10.30
N MET A 542 -8.09 -1.35 9.11
CA MET A 542 -7.74 -0.07 8.51
C MET A 542 -8.42 1.07 9.27
N GLN A 543 -7.72 2.19 9.42
CA GLN A 543 -8.18 3.39 10.13
C GLN A 543 -7.70 4.69 9.45
N PRO A 544 -8.39 5.84 9.65
CA PRO A 544 -7.94 7.11 9.13
C PRO A 544 -6.72 7.62 9.91
N ALA A 545 -5.54 7.61 9.28
CA ALA A 545 -4.28 8.01 9.92
C ALA A 545 -4.31 9.47 10.41
N LEU A 546 -5.02 10.34 9.68
CA LEU A 546 -5.23 11.73 10.11
C LEU A 546 -5.92 11.84 11.46
N ALA A 547 -6.86 10.95 11.78
CA ALA A 547 -7.59 10.96 13.04
C ALA A 547 -6.83 10.22 14.15
N LEU A 548 -6.31 9.02 13.84
CA LEU A 548 -5.65 8.16 14.82
C LEU A 548 -4.31 8.74 15.26
N ILE A 549 -3.34 8.89 14.34
CA ILE A 549 -1.93 9.17 14.69
C ILE A 549 -1.53 10.64 14.51
N PHE A 550 -2.11 11.37 13.55
CA PHE A 550 -1.69 12.75 13.27
C PHE A 550 -2.49 13.84 13.99
N ASN A 551 -3.70 13.56 14.49
CA ASN A 551 -4.54 14.58 15.09
C ASN A 551 -4.03 15.00 16.48
N GLN A 552 -3.67 16.27 16.62
CA GLN A 552 -3.13 16.84 17.85
C GLN A 552 -4.14 17.60 18.72
N VAL A 553 -5.43 17.58 18.36
CA VAL A 553 -6.48 18.16 19.21
C VAL A 553 -6.64 17.35 20.51
N GLY A 554 -7.00 18.01 21.60
CA GLY A 554 -7.10 17.40 22.94
C GLY A 554 -7.98 16.15 22.98
N THR A 555 -9.13 16.15 22.31
CA THR A 555 -10.01 14.97 22.20
C THR A 555 -9.32 13.77 21.54
N ALA A 556 -8.50 14.00 20.50
CA ALA A 556 -7.76 12.93 19.82
C ALA A 556 -6.60 12.40 20.66
N LYS A 557 -5.94 13.28 21.43
CA LYS A 557 -4.91 12.88 22.38
C LYS A 557 -5.48 11.97 23.46
N LYS A 558 -6.60 12.35 24.08
CA LYS A 558 -7.29 11.53 25.07
C LYS A 558 -7.78 10.19 24.52
N PHE A 559 -8.28 10.17 23.28
CA PHE A 559 -8.64 8.91 22.62
C PHE A 559 -7.43 7.98 22.52
N ARG A 560 -6.28 8.49 22.04
CA ARG A 560 -5.03 7.71 21.99
C ARG A 560 -4.56 7.31 23.38
N GLU A 561 -4.51 8.22 24.35
CA GLU A 561 -4.12 7.91 25.72
C GLU A 561 -4.93 6.74 26.28
N LYS A 562 -6.25 6.72 26.07
CA LYS A 562 -7.11 5.61 26.47
C LYS A 562 -6.85 4.33 25.66
N LEU A 563 -6.75 4.41 24.33
CA LEU A 563 -6.50 3.25 23.47
C LEU A 563 -5.18 2.55 23.82
N PHE A 564 -4.08 3.30 23.85
CA PHE A 564 -2.72 2.78 24.07
C PHE A 564 -2.44 2.40 25.53
N SER A 565 -3.28 2.82 26.49
CA SER A 565 -3.18 2.37 27.89
C SER A 565 -4.04 1.15 28.19
N GLN A 566 -5.14 0.95 27.46
CA GLN A 566 -6.05 -0.19 27.68
C GLN A 566 -5.65 -1.42 26.88
N PHE A 567 -5.08 -1.24 25.69
CA PHE A 567 -4.81 -2.33 24.75
C PHE A 567 -3.35 -2.37 24.31
N LYS A 568 -2.81 -3.57 24.17
CA LYS A 568 -1.50 -3.81 23.55
C LYS A 568 -1.63 -3.59 22.04
N ILE A 569 -0.90 -2.60 21.54
CA ILE A 569 -0.79 -2.35 20.10
C ILE A 569 0.46 -3.10 19.62
N GLU A 570 0.28 -4.04 18.70
CA GLU A 570 1.39 -4.83 18.16
C GLU A 570 2.06 -4.07 17.01
N GLU A 571 1.24 -3.50 16.11
CA GLU A 571 1.72 -2.89 14.89
C GLU A 571 0.83 -1.72 14.43
N ILE A 572 1.46 -0.68 13.87
CA ILE A 572 0.80 0.34 13.06
C ILE A 572 1.53 0.49 11.73
N VAL A 573 0.84 0.19 10.62
CA VAL A 573 1.37 0.41 9.26
C VAL A 573 0.78 1.69 8.69
N ASN A 574 1.59 2.73 8.59
CA ASN A 574 1.20 4.04 8.09
C ASN A 574 1.33 4.14 6.56
N LEU A 575 0.21 3.94 5.87
CA LEU A 575 0.11 3.99 4.41
C LEU A 575 -0.04 5.41 3.85
N SER A 576 0.11 6.45 4.68
CA SER A 576 -0.13 7.84 4.27
C SER A 576 0.76 8.33 3.13
N ALA A 577 1.97 7.80 3.00
CA ALA A 577 2.87 8.13 1.89
C ALA A 577 2.39 7.53 0.55
N LEU A 578 1.60 6.46 0.59
CA LEU A 578 1.07 5.74 -0.57
C LEU A 578 -0.32 6.22 -1.03
N ARG A 579 -0.94 7.18 -0.33
CA ARG A 579 -2.33 7.64 -0.55
C ARG A 579 -2.69 8.06 -1.98
N PHE A 580 -1.71 8.38 -2.82
CA PHE A 580 -1.96 8.77 -4.21
C PHE A 580 -2.16 7.57 -5.15
N GLY A 581 -1.64 6.39 -4.79
CA GLY A 581 -1.82 5.14 -5.53
C GLY A 581 -2.71 4.12 -4.83
N LEU A 582 -2.86 4.22 -3.50
CA LEU A 582 -3.55 3.21 -2.68
C LEU A 582 -5.05 3.07 -2.99
N PHE A 583 -5.75 4.19 -3.18
CA PHE A 583 -7.17 4.20 -3.53
C PHE A 583 -7.40 5.06 -4.77
N LYS A 584 -7.88 4.45 -5.85
CA LYS A 584 -8.05 5.06 -7.18
C LYS A 584 -8.82 6.39 -7.17
N ASP A 585 -9.82 6.51 -6.28
CA ASP A 585 -10.75 7.65 -6.23
C ASP A 585 -10.70 8.45 -4.92
N ALA A 586 -9.75 8.16 -4.03
CA ALA A 586 -9.69 8.74 -2.70
C ALA A 586 -8.26 9.02 -2.24
N ILE A 587 -7.92 10.31 -2.18
CA ILE A 587 -6.64 10.74 -1.62
C ILE A 587 -6.85 11.02 -0.14
N SER A 588 -6.75 9.98 0.69
CA SER A 588 -6.85 10.10 2.15
C SER A 588 -5.68 9.40 2.85
N PRO A 589 -5.08 10.01 3.89
CA PRO A 589 -4.06 9.35 4.68
C PRO A 589 -4.69 8.26 5.57
N THR A 590 -4.19 7.03 5.42
CA THR A 590 -4.74 5.81 6.04
C THR A 590 -3.63 5.03 6.73
N CYS A 591 -3.98 4.26 7.76
CA CYS A 591 -3.09 3.31 8.41
C CYS A 591 -3.82 2.00 8.70
N ILE A 592 -3.05 0.94 8.93
CA ILE A 592 -3.51 -0.32 9.53
C ILE A 592 -3.08 -0.27 10.99
N ILE A 593 -3.95 -0.74 11.89
CA ILE A 593 -3.62 -0.96 13.30
C ILE A 593 -3.93 -2.41 13.66
N THR A 594 -2.94 -3.08 14.25
CA THR A 594 -3.06 -4.43 14.81
C THR A 594 -2.90 -4.33 16.32
N MET A 595 -3.90 -4.80 17.07
CA MET A 595 -3.92 -4.77 18.53
C MET A 595 -4.43 -6.08 19.12
N SER A 596 -3.92 -6.40 20.30
CA SER A 596 -4.35 -7.54 21.11
C SER A 596 -5.24 -7.03 22.24
N VAL A 597 -6.34 -7.73 22.54
CA VAL A 597 -7.29 -7.37 23.61
C VAL A 597 -6.74 -7.82 24.96
N MET A 598 -5.68 -7.13 25.38
CA MET A 598 -5.00 -7.27 26.66
C MET A 598 -4.27 -5.98 26.99
N SER A 599 -3.92 -5.76 28.26
CA SER A 599 -3.16 -4.58 28.66
C SER A 599 -1.75 -4.59 28.06
N PRO A 600 -1.16 -3.40 27.78
CA PRO A 600 0.24 -3.30 27.37
C PRO A 600 1.18 -3.96 28.38
N ASP A 601 2.13 -4.74 27.88
CA ASP A 601 3.15 -5.47 28.66
C ASP A 601 4.51 -4.74 28.73
N GLY A 602 4.61 -3.58 28.08
CA GLY A 602 5.84 -2.77 28.01
C GLY A 602 6.67 -3.03 26.76
N GLU A 603 6.36 -4.09 26.00
CA GLU A 603 6.96 -4.35 24.70
C GLU A 603 6.60 -3.23 23.71
N PRO A 604 7.53 -2.86 22.82
CA PRO A 604 7.26 -1.81 21.85
C PRO A 604 6.40 -2.31 20.70
N LEU A 605 5.64 -1.40 20.10
CA LEU A 605 4.92 -1.64 18.86
C LEU A 605 5.82 -1.39 17.64
N ILE A 606 5.55 -2.11 16.56
CA ILE A 606 6.20 -1.91 15.26
C ILE A 606 5.46 -0.82 14.49
N TYR A 607 6.18 0.21 14.04
CA TYR A 607 5.65 1.32 13.25
C TYR A 607 6.27 1.33 11.86
N ILE A 608 5.51 0.83 10.88
CA ILE A 608 5.98 0.66 9.50
C ILE A 608 5.45 1.80 8.63
N CYS A 609 6.32 2.46 7.87
CA CYS A 609 5.96 3.59 7.02
C CYS A 609 6.41 3.36 5.57
N PRO A 610 5.78 2.47 4.79
CA PRO A 610 6.23 2.16 3.44
C PRO A 610 6.23 3.41 2.53
N LYS A 611 7.19 3.46 1.60
CA LYS A 611 7.36 4.58 0.65
C LYS A 611 7.11 4.12 -0.80
N PRO A 612 6.49 4.96 -1.65
CA PRO A 612 6.19 4.56 -3.02
C PRO A 612 7.49 4.39 -3.82
N VAL A 613 7.61 3.26 -4.51
CA VAL A 613 8.74 2.99 -5.40
C VAL A 613 8.56 3.70 -6.75
N LEU A 614 7.32 4.09 -7.09
CA LEU A 614 6.86 4.67 -8.35
C LEU A 614 7.12 3.75 -9.55
N THR A 615 6.84 2.47 -9.34
CA THR A 615 6.88 1.44 -10.38
C THR A 615 5.55 0.70 -10.36
N ASN A 616 5.30 -0.14 -11.38
CA ASN A 616 4.09 -0.95 -11.44
C ASN A 616 3.91 -1.88 -10.23
N GLN A 617 4.99 -2.16 -9.47
CA GLN A 617 4.96 -2.90 -8.20
C GLN A 617 4.01 -2.27 -7.16
N ASP A 618 3.94 -0.94 -7.11
CA ASP A 618 3.10 -0.20 -6.15
C ASP A 618 1.60 -0.52 -6.32
N ASP A 619 1.18 -1.05 -7.48
CA ASP A 619 -0.22 -1.39 -7.72
C ASP A 619 -0.63 -2.73 -7.06
N TYR A 620 0.31 -3.67 -6.85
CA TYR A 620 -0.01 -5.06 -6.47
C TYR A 620 0.68 -5.57 -5.21
N HIS A 621 1.63 -4.84 -4.60
CA HIS A 621 2.10 -5.17 -3.26
C HIS A 621 2.68 -3.95 -2.53
N LEU A 622 2.79 -4.07 -1.19
CA LEU A 622 3.52 -3.11 -0.38
C LEU A 622 5.02 -3.44 -0.39
N VAL A 623 5.84 -2.47 -0.74
CA VAL A 623 7.30 -2.55 -0.56
C VAL A 623 7.63 -1.96 0.80
N ILE A 624 8.15 -2.80 1.69
CA ILE A 624 8.61 -2.41 3.01
C ILE A 624 10.12 -2.62 3.04
N GLU A 625 10.85 -1.53 3.29
CA GLU A 625 12.31 -1.57 3.39
C GLU A 625 12.72 -1.51 4.87
N PRO A 626 13.93 -1.98 5.25
CA PRO A 626 14.38 -1.91 6.65
C PRO A 626 14.26 -0.51 7.25
N GLN A 627 14.55 0.53 6.46
CA GLN A 627 14.40 1.92 6.88
C GLN A 627 12.95 2.37 7.16
N ASP A 628 11.95 1.67 6.63
CA ASP A 628 10.54 2.01 6.86
C ASP A 628 10.03 1.48 8.20
N ILE A 629 10.76 0.53 8.81
CA ILE A 629 10.40 -0.09 10.08
C ILE A 629 10.99 0.72 11.23
N ASN A 630 10.14 1.08 12.19
CA ASN A 630 10.50 1.78 13.39
C ASN A 630 9.89 1.08 14.60
N ILE A 631 10.49 1.27 15.77
CA ILE A 631 10.00 0.75 17.04
C ILE A 631 9.43 1.92 17.84
N ILE A 632 8.29 1.79 18.51
CA ILE A 632 7.72 2.82 19.39
C ILE A 632 7.28 2.19 20.70
N TYR A 633 7.75 2.71 21.83
CA TYR A 633 7.30 2.21 23.13
C TYR A 633 5.91 2.75 23.47
N PRO A 634 5.05 1.99 24.19
CA PRO A 634 3.69 2.42 24.53
C PRO A 634 3.66 3.80 25.22
N GLN A 635 4.56 4.04 26.17
CA GLN A 635 4.66 5.34 26.85
C GLN A 635 5.03 6.47 25.87
N GLU A 636 5.90 6.20 24.91
CA GLU A 636 6.31 7.16 23.89
C GLU A 636 5.14 7.52 22.96
N ALA A 637 4.31 6.53 22.59
CA ALA A 637 3.10 6.72 21.78
C ALA A 637 2.04 7.58 22.49
N ILE A 638 1.93 7.45 23.82
CA ILE A 638 1.01 8.19 24.68
C ILE A 638 1.48 9.64 24.85
N GLU A 639 2.72 9.82 25.28
CA GLU A 639 3.23 11.13 25.72
C GLU A 639 3.71 12.00 24.56
N ASN A 640 4.21 11.39 23.49
CA ASN A 640 4.95 12.10 22.47
C ASN A 640 4.32 12.01 21.08
N PRO A 641 3.44 12.94 20.71
CA PRO A 641 2.79 12.89 19.40
C PRO A 641 3.71 13.11 18.19
N LEU A 642 4.96 13.58 18.38
CA LEU A 642 5.88 13.81 17.28
C LEU A 642 6.45 12.51 16.71
N VAL A 643 6.35 11.39 17.43
CA VAL A 643 6.86 10.10 16.92
C VAL A 643 6.23 9.72 15.59
N TRP A 644 4.93 9.96 15.43
CA TRP A 644 4.18 9.60 14.24
C TRP A 644 4.64 10.38 13.01
N THR A 645 4.94 11.68 13.13
CA THR A 645 5.38 12.50 11.99
C THR A 645 6.88 12.42 11.76
N ALA A 646 7.68 12.35 12.82
CA ALA A 646 9.14 12.33 12.71
C ALA A 646 9.65 11.00 12.15
N LEU A 647 9.16 9.87 12.67
CA LEU A 647 9.59 8.53 12.22
C LEU A 647 8.97 8.13 10.87
N MET A 648 7.94 8.85 10.40
CA MET A 648 7.40 8.65 9.06
C MET A 648 8.40 9.05 7.97
N TRP A 649 9.21 10.10 8.18
CA TRP A 649 10.08 10.68 7.15
C TRP A 649 11.57 10.69 7.51
N GLY A 650 11.90 10.65 8.80
CA GLY A 650 13.27 10.59 9.31
C GLY A 650 13.48 9.39 10.23
N GLY A 651 14.50 9.45 11.08
CA GLY A 651 14.83 8.41 12.05
C GLY A 651 14.84 8.90 13.50
N ARG A 652 15.45 8.11 14.39
CA ARG A 652 15.57 8.44 15.82
C ARG A 652 16.36 9.73 16.08
N ARG A 653 17.39 10.02 15.27
CA ARG A 653 18.14 11.28 15.34
C ARG A 653 17.27 12.49 15.01
N ASP A 654 16.41 12.38 14.00
CA ASP A 654 15.45 13.42 13.64
C ASP A 654 14.44 13.67 14.75
N LEU A 655 13.88 12.60 15.32
CA LEU A 655 12.96 12.70 16.45
C LEU A 655 13.62 13.40 17.65
N ALA A 656 14.87 13.06 17.98
CA ALA A 656 15.62 13.71 19.05
C ALA A 656 15.86 15.20 18.74
N LEU A 657 16.21 15.53 17.50
CA LEU A 657 16.46 16.89 17.05
C LEU A 657 15.18 17.74 17.13
N VAL A 658 14.07 17.27 16.54
CA VAL A 658 12.78 17.97 16.57
C VAL A 658 12.27 18.14 18.00
N ARG A 659 12.42 17.13 18.88
CA ARG A 659 12.08 17.25 20.31
C ARG A 659 12.87 18.33 21.03
N ARG A 660 14.19 18.42 20.77
CA ARG A 660 15.04 19.47 21.34
C ARG A 660 14.57 20.84 20.87
N LEU A 661 14.31 20.96 19.57
CA LEU A 661 13.89 22.21 18.93
C LEU A 661 12.51 22.68 19.37
N SER A 662 11.56 21.76 19.58
CA SER A 662 10.22 22.09 20.08
C SER A 662 10.18 22.67 21.50
N LYS A 663 11.31 22.65 22.23
CA LYS A 663 11.45 23.31 23.55
C LYS A 663 11.93 24.76 23.45
N LEU A 664 12.31 25.22 22.27
CA LEU A 664 12.74 26.60 22.05
C LEU A 664 11.53 27.51 21.79
N ASN A 665 11.74 28.81 21.99
CA ASN A 665 10.70 29.81 21.79
C ASN A 665 10.11 29.76 20.38
N SER A 666 8.79 29.96 20.28
CA SER A 666 8.08 30.11 19.01
C SER A 666 7.07 31.27 19.09
N LEU A 667 6.54 31.72 17.95
CA LEU A 667 5.49 32.75 17.94
C LEU A 667 4.26 32.35 18.75
N GLY A 668 3.90 31.06 18.73
CA GLY A 668 2.77 30.53 19.49
C GLY A 668 3.00 30.48 21.00
N GLU A 669 4.25 30.35 21.47
CA GLU A 669 4.59 30.51 22.88
C GLU A 669 4.58 31.98 23.29
N MET A 670 5.15 32.85 22.45
CA MET A 670 5.14 34.29 22.66
C MET A 670 3.72 34.89 22.65
N GLU A 671 2.80 34.35 21.85
CA GLU A 671 1.38 34.73 21.85
C GLU A 671 0.70 34.39 23.18
N LYS A 672 1.07 33.27 23.83
CA LYS A 672 0.54 32.93 25.17
C LYS A 672 1.05 33.86 26.25
N ASN A 673 2.24 34.42 26.06
CA ASN A 673 2.87 35.39 26.96
C ASN A 673 2.55 36.84 26.57
N GLU A 674 1.54 37.06 25.71
CA GLU A 674 1.06 38.37 25.26
C GLU A 674 2.10 39.26 24.54
N MET A 675 3.23 38.69 24.11
CA MET A 675 4.28 39.42 23.36
C MET A 675 4.00 39.53 21.87
N VAL A 676 3.17 38.64 21.33
CA VAL A 676 2.84 38.52 19.90
C VAL A 676 1.33 38.44 19.75
N VAL A 677 0.76 39.15 18.77
CA VAL A 677 -0.63 38.98 18.37
C VAL A 677 -0.67 38.38 16.98
N SER A 678 -1.32 37.21 16.83
CA SER A 678 -1.41 36.52 15.54
C SER A 678 -2.82 36.15 15.12
N THR A 679 -3.10 36.18 13.82
CA THR A 679 -4.34 35.66 13.26
C THR A 679 -4.15 35.12 11.85
N GLN A 680 -4.90 34.08 11.49
CA GLN A 680 -5.10 33.75 10.08
C GLN A 680 -5.83 34.91 9.38
N GLY A 681 -5.52 35.14 8.11
CA GLY A 681 -6.19 36.14 7.28
C GLY A 681 -7.70 35.97 7.16
N ILE A 682 -8.33 36.94 6.50
CA ILE A 682 -9.79 37.00 6.34
C ILE A 682 -10.29 35.85 5.46
N ILE A 683 -11.41 35.23 5.83
CA ILE A 683 -12.05 34.19 5.01
C ILE A 683 -13.24 34.81 4.29
N ARG A 684 -13.21 34.90 2.96
CA ARG A 684 -14.33 35.47 2.18
C ARG A 684 -15.53 34.52 2.13
N GLY A 685 -15.30 33.22 1.90
CA GLY A 685 -16.30 32.16 2.03
C GLY A 685 -17.68 32.53 1.47
N ASN A 686 -18.73 32.30 2.26
CA ASN A 686 -20.12 32.67 1.91
C ASN A 686 -20.48 34.15 2.14
N ARG A 687 -19.51 35.02 2.49
CA ARG A 687 -19.66 36.49 2.58
C ARG A 687 -20.76 36.98 3.52
N LYS A 688 -21.01 36.26 4.61
CA LYS A 688 -22.13 36.52 5.53
C LYS A 688 -21.99 37.75 6.44
N GLU A 689 -20.78 38.17 6.78
CA GLU A 689 -20.55 39.30 7.69
C GLU A 689 -20.04 40.53 6.96
N ARG A 690 -20.56 41.71 7.32
CA ARG A 690 -20.09 43.02 6.83
C ARG A 690 -19.16 43.66 7.86
N ASP A 691 -18.03 44.20 7.39
CA ASP A 691 -17.02 44.90 8.17
C ASP A 691 -16.40 46.05 7.37
N GLU A 692 -16.80 47.27 7.69
CA GLU A 692 -16.31 48.50 7.05
C GLU A 692 -14.82 48.75 7.31
N THR A 693 -14.24 48.18 8.38
CA THR A 693 -12.82 48.36 8.72
C THR A 693 -11.87 47.70 7.71
N LEU A 694 -12.41 46.85 6.83
CA LEU A 694 -11.66 46.21 5.74
C LEU A 694 -11.49 47.13 4.53
N ILE A 695 -12.39 48.09 4.32
CA ILE A 695 -12.37 48.98 3.15
C ILE A 695 -11.17 49.94 3.24
N GLY A 696 -10.50 50.17 2.11
CA GLY A 696 -9.38 51.10 2.00
C GLY A 696 -8.04 50.54 2.51
N LYS A 697 -8.02 49.36 3.13
CA LYS A 697 -6.79 48.64 3.46
C LYS A 697 -6.22 47.93 2.24
N ARG A 698 -4.90 47.88 2.12
CA ARG A 698 -4.21 47.05 1.12
C ARG A 698 -4.42 45.57 1.45
N ILE A 699 -4.64 44.72 0.44
CA ILE A 699 -4.87 43.28 0.64
C ILE A 699 -3.81 42.42 -0.04
N LEU A 700 -3.19 41.52 0.74
CA LEU A 700 -2.31 40.48 0.24
C LEU A 700 -3.11 39.24 -0.17
N ILE A 701 -3.25 39.04 -1.48
CA ILE A 701 -3.79 37.81 -2.09
C ILE A 701 -2.65 36.85 -2.44
N GLN A 702 -1.63 37.38 -3.12
CA GLN A 702 -0.41 36.67 -3.49
C GLN A 702 0.80 37.56 -3.24
N PHE A 703 1.90 36.99 -2.75
CA PHE A 703 3.17 37.72 -2.69
C PHE A 703 3.63 38.10 -4.11
N PRO A 704 3.97 39.38 -4.36
CA PRO A 704 4.64 39.79 -5.58
C PRO A 704 5.92 39.00 -5.83
N ASP A 705 6.30 38.78 -7.09
CA ASP A 705 7.46 37.94 -7.44
C ASP A 705 8.77 38.45 -6.84
N GLU A 706 8.95 39.78 -6.81
CA GLU A 706 10.14 40.46 -6.28
C GLU A 706 10.26 40.43 -4.74
N THR A 707 9.26 39.90 -4.02
CA THR A 707 9.25 39.94 -2.54
C THR A 707 10.23 38.92 -1.95
N PHE A 708 11.31 39.37 -1.31
CA PHE A 708 12.17 38.50 -0.51
C PHE A 708 11.75 38.54 0.97
N LEU A 709 12.53 39.21 1.83
CA LEU A 709 12.25 39.35 3.27
C LEU A 709 11.34 40.54 3.60
N PHE A 710 11.15 41.45 2.64
CA PHE A 710 10.36 42.67 2.80
C PHE A 710 9.32 42.78 1.70
N LEU A 711 8.08 43.04 2.10
CA LEU A 711 6.94 43.27 1.22
C LEU A 711 6.70 44.77 1.09
N LYS A 712 6.81 45.31 -0.12
CA LYS A 712 6.43 46.71 -0.42
C LYS A 712 4.91 46.81 -0.53
N THR A 713 4.26 47.43 0.45
CA THR A 713 2.78 47.42 0.52
C THR A 713 2.09 48.25 -0.55
N GLU A 714 2.80 49.21 -1.15
CA GLU A 714 2.33 50.08 -2.25
C GLU A 714 1.90 49.30 -3.49
N GLN A 715 2.48 48.12 -3.70
CA GLN A 715 2.23 47.25 -4.85
C GLN A 715 0.95 46.42 -4.73
N LEU A 716 0.30 46.43 -3.57
CA LEU A 716 -0.90 45.63 -3.31
C LEU A 716 -2.17 46.38 -3.70
N ASP A 717 -3.21 45.64 -4.08
CA ASP A 717 -4.51 46.23 -4.38
C ASP A 717 -5.18 46.78 -3.12
N ILE A 718 -6.00 47.83 -3.30
CA ILE A 718 -6.87 48.35 -2.24
C ILE A 718 -8.12 47.49 -2.17
N ASN A 719 -8.43 47.00 -0.97
CA ASN A 719 -9.67 46.28 -0.74
C ASN A 719 -10.86 47.25 -0.68
N ASN A 720 -11.83 47.07 -1.58
CA ASN A 720 -13.09 47.81 -1.58
C ASN A 720 -14.28 46.95 -1.10
N ASP A 721 -14.01 45.71 -0.67
CA ASP A 721 -15.04 44.75 -0.30
C ASP A 721 -15.17 44.60 1.23
N PRO A 722 -16.31 45.01 1.83
CA PRO A 722 -16.52 44.89 3.27
C PRO A 722 -16.97 43.50 3.72
N TYR A 723 -17.25 42.54 2.82
CA TYR A 723 -17.88 41.28 3.21
C TYR A 723 -16.91 40.12 3.40
N ALA A 724 -17.01 39.41 4.52
CA ALA A 724 -16.26 38.20 4.80
C ALA A 724 -17.13 37.18 5.56
N GLU A 725 -16.86 35.89 5.43
CA GLU A 725 -17.42 34.88 6.34
C GLU A 725 -16.77 34.99 7.73
N ARG A 726 -15.46 35.30 7.79
CA ARG A 726 -14.75 35.54 9.04
C ARG A 726 -13.82 36.76 8.89
N PRO A 727 -14.26 37.96 9.29
CA PRO A 727 -13.47 39.20 9.17
C PRO A 727 -12.36 39.31 10.23
N ARG A 728 -12.37 38.47 11.27
CA ARG A 728 -11.38 38.43 12.36
C ARG A 728 -11.34 39.69 13.26
N LYS A 729 -12.50 40.34 13.44
CA LYS A 729 -12.67 41.56 14.26
C LYS A 729 -11.97 41.52 15.63
N SER A 730 -12.06 40.42 16.36
CA SER A 730 -11.47 40.28 17.70
C SER A 730 -9.94 40.18 17.74
N LYS A 731 -9.28 40.07 16.58
CA LYS A 731 -7.82 40.06 16.45
C LYS A 731 -7.33 41.09 15.41
N SER A 732 -8.01 42.23 15.28
CA SER A 732 -7.67 43.26 14.29
C SER A 732 -6.25 43.82 14.44
N MET A 733 -5.72 43.87 15.68
CA MET A 733 -4.34 44.29 15.98
C MET A 733 -3.29 43.46 15.24
N ALA A 734 -3.57 42.19 14.94
CA ALA A 734 -2.64 41.36 14.19
C ALA A 734 -2.37 41.91 12.78
N PHE A 735 -3.23 42.79 12.26
CA PHE A 735 -3.10 43.46 10.96
C PHE A 735 -2.48 44.87 11.06
N GLU A 736 -1.92 45.24 12.21
CA GLU A 736 -1.26 46.53 12.42
C GLU A 736 0.25 46.41 12.21
N SER A 737 0.92 47.56 12.03
CA SER A 737 2.36 47.63 11.85
C SER A 737 3.07 47.79 13.21
N PRO A 738 4.25 47.18 13.43
CA PRO A 738 5.02 46.34 12.52
C PRO A 738 4.38 44.96 12.30
N GLN A 739 4.49 44.43 11.07
CA GLN A 739 3.70 43.29 10.63
C GLN A 739 4.53 42.27 9.84
N LEU A 740 4.42 40.99 10.19
CA LEU A 740 4.99 39.86 9.45
C LEU A 740 3.88 39.02 8.80
N MET A 741 4.02 38.77 7.51
CA MET A 741 3.18 37.87 6.72
C MET A 741 3.84 36.52 6.57
N ILE A 742 3.15 35.44 6.94
CA ILE A 742 3.63 34.06 6.77
C ILE A 742 2.65 33.32 5.87
N LYS A 743 3.12 32.79 4.74
CA LYS A 743 2.27 31.99 3.85
C LYS A 743 2.12 30.57 4.39
N GLN A 744 0.89 30.05 4.41
CA GLN A 744 0.60 28.72 4.95
C GLN A 744 0.99 27.58 4.01
N SER A 745 1.02 27.84 2.71
CA SER A 745 1.38 26.84 1.71
C SER A 745 2.87 26.83 1.42
N TRP A 746 3.41 25.62 1.29
CA TRP A 746 4.75 25.38 0.81
C TRP A 746 4.86 25.75 -0.67
N GLN A 747 5.94 26.39 -1.08
CA GLN A 747 6.12 26.91 -2.45
C GLN A 747 6.96 25.94 -3.29
N THR A 748 6.35 25.37 -4.34
CA THR A 748 7.01 24.40 -5.22
C THR A 748 8.27 24.95 -5.89
N LYS A 749 8.24 26.20 -6.36
CA LYS A 749 9.37 26.83 -7.09
C LYS A 749 10.62 26.99 -6.22
N THR A 750 10.46 27.47 -4.98
CA THR A 750 11.57 27.73 -4.06
C THR A 750 11.86 26.55 -3.12
N LYS A 751 10.97 25.54 -3.13
CA LYS A 751 10.94 24.41 -2.20
C LYS A 751 10.84 24.83 -0.72
N ARG A 752 10.34 26.03 -0.42
CA ARG A 752 10.33 26.63 0.93
C ARG A 752 8.97 27.19 1.33
N PHE A 753 8.78 27.45 2.61
CA PHE A 753 7.77 28.40 3.07
C PHE A 753 8.25 29.83 2.79
N ARG A 754 7.33 30.79 2.83
CA ARG A 754 7.63 32.19 2.52
C ARG A 754 7.07 33.09 3.61
N ALA A 755 7.90 34.00 4.10
CA ALA A 755 7.49 35.05 5.01
C ALA A 755 8.14 36.38 4.64
N ALA A 756 7.45 37.49 4.90
CA ALA A 756 7.99 38.82 4.64
C ALA A 756 7.41 39.85 5.61
N ILE A 757 8.26 40.79 6.04
CA ILE A 757 7.87 41.94 6.87
C ILE A 757 7.30 43.02 5.96
N ALA A 758 6.12 43.54 6.31
CA ALA A 758 5.50 44.63 5.56
C ALA A 758 6.29 45.94 5.77
N ARG A 759 6.84 46.50 4.68
CA ARG A 759 7.36 47.87 4.66
C ARG A 759 6.26 48.80 4.18
N LEU A 760 5.81 49.64 5.11
CA LEU A 760 4.68 50.54 4.90
C LEU A 760 4.96 51.58 3.81
N ASP A 761 3.89 51.88 3.10
CA ASP A 761 3.74 53.08 2.27
C ASP A 761 3.83 54.33 3.15
N GLN A 762 4.66 55.30 2.75
CA GLN A 762 4.83 56.57 3.44
C GLN A 762 3.52 57.37 3.56
N GLN A 763 2.52 57.11 2.71
CA GLN A 763 1.26 57.86 2.68
C GLN A 763 0.17 57.32 3.62
N THR A 764 0.14 56.02 3.92
CA THR A 764 -0.99 55.40 4.64
C THR A 764 -0.66 54.96 6.07
N GLN A 765 0.61 54.64 6.36
CA GLN A 765 1.13 54.17 7.67
C GLN A 765 0.30 53.09 8.40
N LYS A 766 -0.59 52.37 7.70
CA LYS A 766 -1.47 51.34 8.28
C LYS A 766 -1.05 49.96 7.80
N GLY A 767 -1.09 48.98 8.70
CA GLY A 767 -0.85 47.58 8.33
C GLY A 767 -1.88 47.03 7.33
N ILE A 768 -1.57 45.89 6.73
CA ILE A 768 -2.32 45.31 5.60
C ILE A 768 -3.21 44.15 6.05
N ILE A 769 -4.27 43.88 5.28
CA ILE A 769 -5.06 42.65 5.44
C ILE A 769 -4.56 41.58 4.47
N CYS A 770 -4.87 40.32 4.74
CA CYS A 770 -4.46 39.19 3.90
C CYS A 770 -5.54 38.12 3.84
N THR A 771 -5.52 37.30 2.79
CA THR A 771 -6.43 36.16 2.64
C THR A 771 -6.12 35.05 3.65
N GLU A 772 -7.02 34.07 3.77
CA GLU A 772 -6.89 32.90 4.62
C GLU A 772 -5.66 32.03 4.34
N SER A 773 -4.96 32.28 3.22
CA SER A 773 -3.70 31.64 2.84
C SER A 773 -2.49 32.11 3.67
N TYR A 774 -2.67 33.12 4.52
CA TYR A 774 -1.60 33.72 5.32
C TYR A 774 -1.95 33.74 6.81
N VAL A 775 -0.89 33.81 7.62
CA VAL A 775 -0.94 34.17 9.03
C VAL A 775 -0.29 35.55 9.16
N SER A 776 -1.02 36.46 9.78
CA SER A 776 -0.56 37.80 10.14
C SER A 776 -0.05 37.79 11.58
N VAL A 777 1.10 38.41 11.80
CA VAL A 777 1.77 38.46 13.09
C VAL A 777 2.20 39.89 13.36
N HIS A 778 1.83 40.41 14.52
CA HIS A 778 2.16 41.75 15.00
C HIS A 778 2.84 41.67 16.36
N VAL A 779 3.74 42.62 16.61
CA VAL A 779 4.43 42.83 17.89
C VAL A 779 4.54 44.33 18.17
N ASP A 780 4.72 44.70 19.43
CA ASP A 780 5.08 46.07 19.79
C ASP A 780 6.46 46.47 19.22
N GLU A 781 6.69 47.77 19.02
CA GLU A 781 7.93 48.32 18.46
C GLU A 781 9.20 47.92 19.24
N THR A 782 9.07 47.65 20.54
CA THR A 782 10.19 47.18 21.39
C THR A 782 10.64 45.75 21.05
N ASN A 783 9.81 44.99 20.33
CA ASN A 783 10.02 43.57 20.01
C ASN A 783 10.25 43.32 18.51
N LEU A 784 10.60 44.35 17.73
CA LEU A 784 10.84 44.25 16.27
C LEU A 784 11.78 43.10 15.87
N SER A 785 12.82 42.87 16.66
CA SER A 785 13.80 41.80 16.43
C SER A 785 13.18 40.39 16.40
N VAL A 786 12.00 40.18 17.02
CA VAL A 786 11.23 38.94 16.94
C VAL A 786 10.71 38.70 15.53
N LEU A 787 10.18 39.73 14.87
CA LEU A 787 9.69 39.61 13.48
C LEU A 787 10.84 39.33 12.52
N GLU A 788 12.02 39.93 12.74
CA GLU A 788 13.23 39.65 11.95
C GLU A 788 13.64 38.18 12.09
N ALA A 789 13.81 37.69 13.31
CA ALA A 789 14.20 36.31 13.58
C ALA A 789 13.16 35.30 13.04
N ALA A 790 11.86 35.61 13.18
CA ALA A 790 10.79 34.82 12.61
C ALA A 790 10.86 34.80 11.08
N CYS A 791 11.02 35.96 10.44
CA CYS A 791 11.09 36.09 8.98
C CYS A 791 12.19 35.20 8.40
N VAL A 792 13.40 35.23 8.99
CA VAL A 792 14.51 34.37 8.55
C VAL A 792 14.19 32.90 8.79
N SER A 793 13.64 32.55 9.96
CA SER A 793 13.28 31.16 10.29
C SER A 793 12.30 30.56 9.28
N TYR A 794 11.19 31.25 8.95
CA TYR A 794 10.18 30.72 8.03
C TYR A 794 10.64 30.62 6.56
N ASN A 795 11.66 31.36 6.14
CA ASN A 795 12.23 31.25 4.79
C ASN A 795 13.34 30.18 4.69
N SER A 796 13.76 29.56 5.81
CA SER A 796 14.88 28.60 5.85
C SER A 796 14.50 27.16 5.45
N LYS A 797 15.51 26.34 5.13
CA LYS A 797 15.34 24.88 4.96
C LYS A 797 14.88 24.22 6.26
N PHE A 798 15.35 24.77 7.39
CA PHE A 798 14.97 24.33 8.72
C PHE A 798 13.46 24.39 8.96
N ALA A 799 12.77 25.46 8.54
CA ALA A 799 11.31 25.52 8.70
C ALA A 799 10.61 24.41 7.90
N VAL A 800 11.11 24.10 6.69
CA VAL A 800 10.59 22.99 5.88
C VAL A 800 10.80 21.65 6.59
N TYR A 801 12.01 21.40 7.07
CA TYR A 801 12.36 20.21 7.85
C TYR A 801 11.47 20.06 9.07
N TYR A 802 11.40 21.09 9.92
CA TYR A 802 10.65 21.04 11.17
C TYR A 802 9.16 20.80 10.92
N LEU A 803 8.56 21.54 9.98
CA LEU A 803 7.13 21.40 9.67
C LEU A 803 6.81 20.06 9.03
N LEU A 804 7.69 19.49 8.22
CA LEU A 804 7.50 18.14 7.66
C LEU A 804 7.45 17.09 8.77
N LEU A 805 8.29 17.24 9.79
CA LEU A 805 8.40 16.29 10.90
C LEU A 805 7.49 16.61 12.09
N SER A 806 6.76 17.74 12.08
CA SER A 806 5.91 18.16 13.19
C SER A 806 4.44 18.44 12.82
N SER A 807 4.12 18.66 11.54
CA SER A 807 2.75 18.91 11.09
C SER A 807 2.19 17.71 10.33
N GLY A 808 1.21 17.04 10.95
CA GLY A 808 0.54 15.90 10.33
C GLY A 808 -0.11 16.24 8.98
N ARG A 809 -0.58 17.48 8.77
CA ARG A 809 -1.21 17.89 7.49
C ARG A 809 -0.19 17.98 6.36
N PHE A 810 0.99 18.55 6.62
CA PHE A 810 2.06 18.69 5.63
C PHE A 810 2.77 17.35 5.36
N ALA A 811 2.99 16.58 6.43
CA ALA A 811 3.59 15.24 6.38
C ALA A 811 2.77 14.23 5.57
N SER A 812 1.43 14.28 5.68
CA SER A 812 0.59 13.18 5.20
C SER A 812 -0.46 13.55 4.16
N TYR A 813 -0.85 14.82 3.98
CA TYR A 813 -2.04 15.16 3.19
C TYR A 813 -1.76 16.15 2.04
N ILE A 814 -1.66 17.45 2.34
CA ILE A 814 -1.54 18.53 1.34
C ILE A 814 -0.34 19.45 1.67
N PRO A 815 0.23 20.17 0.70
CA PRO A 815 1.36 21.08 0.92
C PRO A 815 0.96 22.40 1.63
N GLU A 816 0.11 22.31 2.65
CA GLU A 816 -0.38 23.43 3.46
C GLU A 816 -0.39 23.04 4.94
N VAL A 817 0.06 23.96 5.78
CA VAL A 817 0.17 23.77 7.24
C VAL A 817 -0.93 24.54 7.95
N LYS A 818 -1.50 23.99 9.02
CA LYS A 818 -2.49 24.73 9.84
C LYS A 818 -1.82 25.91 10.55
N PRO A 819 -2.52 27.04 10.81
CA PRO A 819 -1.93 28.18 11.50
C PRO A 819 -1.26 27.83 12.84
N LYS A 820 -1.87 26.94 13.63
CA LYS A 820 -1.32 26.49 14.91
C LYS A 820 -0.01 25.73 14.77
N ASP A 821 0.21 25.01 13.68
CA ASP A 821 1.46 24.28 13.44
C ASP A 821 2.55 25.24 12.96
N LEU A 822 2.22 26.23 12.11
CA LEU A 822 3.16 27.28 11.71
C LEU A 822 3.72 28.01 12.92
N LEU A 823 2.85 28.46 13.83
CA LEU A 823 3.26 29.20 15.03
C LEU A 823 4.14 28.39 16.00
N ARG A 824 4.32 27.08 15.78
CA ARG A 824 5.23 26.21 16.55
C ARG A 824 6.65 26.13 15.97
N VAL A 825 6.92 26.74 14.81
CA VAL A 825 8.26 26.81 14.25
C VAL A 825 9.17 27.55 15.24
N PRO A 826 10.28 26.93 15.68
CA PRO A 826 11.22 27.55 16.60
C PRO A 826 11.86 28.79 15.99
N ILE A 827 12.12 29.79 16.83
CA ILE A 827 12.75 31.04 16.44
C ILE A 827 14.00 31.23 17.31
N PRO A 828 15.17 31.55 16.71
CA PRO A 828 16.39 31.78 17.47
C PRO A 828 16.28 33.06 18.30
N LYS A 829 17.23 33.26 19.23
CA LYS A 829 17.30 34.51 20.00
C LYS A 829 17.42 35.71 19.07
N SER A 830 16.58 36.71 19.30
CA SER A 830 16.48 37.88 18.43
C SER A 830 17.67 38.82 18.59
N ARG A 831 18.15 39.37 17.45
CA ARG A 831 19.21 40.38 17.40
C ARG A 831 18.73 41.51 16.50
N ALA A 832 18.77 42.75 16.98
CA ALA A 832 18.32 43.91 16.20
C ALA A 832 19.18 44.11 14.94
N GLY A 833 18.54 44.43 13.83
CA GLY A 833 19.20 44.67 12.55
C GLY A 833 19.68 43.40 11.86
N LEU A 834 19.10 42.25 12.20
CA LEU A 834 19.47 40.94 11.65
C LEU A 834 19.39 40.92 10.11
N LEU A 835 18.33 41.50 9.57
CA LEU A 835 18.03 41.43 8.14
C LEU A 835 18.97 42.28 7.28
N ASN A 836 19.78 43.16 7.87
CA ASN A 836 20.69 44.03 7.12
C ASN A 836 21.85 43.26 6.47
N ASN A 837 22.17 42.06 6.95
CA ASN A 837 23.27 41.24 6.47
C ASN A 837 22.80 40.01 5.66
N ILE A 838 21.53 39.99 5.23
CA ILE A 838 20.95 38.86 4.49
C ILE A 838 20.57 39.35 3.09
N GLU A 839 21.33 38.94 2.09
CA GLU A 839 21.13 39.32 0.69
C GLU A 839 20.53 38.18 -0.13
N THR A 840 20.87 36.94 0.23
CA THR A 840 20.50 35.72 -0.49
C THR A 840 19.74 34.73 0.39
N ILE A 841 19.16 33.69 -0.22
CA ILE A 841 18.50 32.62 0.52
C ILE A 841 19.52 31.68 1.19
N GLU A 842 20.75 31.64 0.68
CA GLU A 842 21.87 30.93 1.29
C GLU A 842 22.29 31.59 2.61
N ASP A 843 22.30 32.92 2.67
CA ASP A 843 22.57 33.69 3.90
C ASP A 843 21.53 33.37 4.99
N VAL A 844 20.27 33.17 4.61
CA VAL A 844 19.19 32.75 5.53
C VAL A 844 19.52 31.41 6.18
N ASP A 845 19.94 30.43 5.39
CA ASP A 845 20.26 29.10 5.91
C ASP A 845 21.53 29.09 6.76
N LEU A 846 22.57 29.84 6.35
CA LEU A 846 23.82 29.99 7.10
C LEU A 846 23.56 30.61 8.47
N TYR A 847 22.80 31.71 8.52
CA TYR A 847 22.41 32.33 9.78
C TYR A 847 21.65 31.37 10.69
N ILE A 848 20.67 30.63 10.14
CA ILE A 848 19.87 29.68 10.93
C ILE A 848 20.75 28.54 11.46
N ARG A 849 21.71 28.07 10.67
CA ARG A 849 22.68 27.06 11.10
C ARG A 849 23.47 27.52 12.32
N GLU A 850 24.00 28.74 12.28
CA GLU A 850 24.77 29.33 13.37
C GLU A 850 23.90 29.66 14.59
N ALA A 851 22.73 30.27 14.37
CA ALA A 851 21.86 30.78 15.42
C ALA A 851 21.25 29.68 16.31
N PHE A 852 20.97 28.50 15.75
CA PHE A 852 20.59 27.32 16.52
C PHE A 852 21.77 26.45 16.94
N SER A 853 23.00 26.82 16.52
CA SER A 853 24.22 26.06 16.76
C SER A 853 24.10 24.60 16.33
N PHE A 854 23.56 24.38 15.12
CA PHE A 854 23.40 23.04 14.57
C PHE A 854 24.76 22.38 14.37
N LYS A 855 24.91 21.16 14.90
CA LYS A 855 26.07 20.32 14.59
C LYS A 855 26.02 19.93 13.12
N ASP A 856 27.17 19.56 12.57
CA ASP A 856 27.27 19.08 11.18
C ASP A 856 26.29 17.91 10.90
N SER A 857 26.26 16.91 11.79
CA SER A 857 25.32 15.79 11.70
C SER A 857 23.85 16.20 11.76
N GLU A 858 23.51 17.29 12.46
CA GLU A 858 22.12 17.78 12.55
C GLU A 858 21.74 18.56 11.29
N TRP A 859 22.67 19.34 10.76
CA TRP A 859 22.45 20.10 9.53
C TRP A 859 22.26 19.20 8.32
N ILE A 860 22.97 18.06 8.27
CA ILE A 860 22.81 17.06 7.22
C ILE A 860 21.42 16.45 7.21
N LEU A 861 20.82 16.18 8.38
CA LEU A 861 19.44 15.70 8.46
C LEU A 861 18.49 16.72 7.80
N ILE A 862 18.70 18.01 8.06
CA ILE A 862 17.92 19.11 7.47
C ILE A 862 18.13 19.16 5.96
N GLU A 863 19.37 19.12 5.50
CA GLU A 863 19.70 19.19 4.07
C GLU A 863 19.19 18.00 3.28
N ASP A 864 19.39 16.78 3.77
CA ASP A 864 19.03 15.57 3.01
C ASP A 864 17.51 15.38 2.96
N ILE A 865 16.78 15.77 4.01
CA ILE A 865 15.31 15.84 3.94
C ILE A 865 14.85 16.86 2.91
N PHE A 866 15.48 18.03 2.87
CA PHE A 866 15.13 19.11 1.94
C PHE A 866 15.48 18.77 0.48
N ASN A 867 16.65 18.16 0.24
CA ASN A 867 17.21 17.92 -1.09
C ASN A 867 16.72 16.62 -1.72
N TYR A 868 16.44 15.58 -0.93
CA TYR A 868 16.10 14.24 -1.42
C TYR A 868 14.73 13.77 -0.93
N THR A 869 14.50 13.71 0.38
CA THR A 869 13.30 13.04 0.93
C THR A 869 12.00 13.75 0.54
N LEU A 870 11.93 15.07 0.71
CA LEU A 870 10.74 15.85 0.36
C LEU A 870 10.48 15.88 -1.15
N PRO A 871 11.49 16.13 -2.02
CA PRO A 871 11.34 15.97 -3.46
C PRO A 871 10.88 14.58 -3.87
N ASP A 872 11.44 13.50 -3.32
CA ASP A 872 11.05 12.12 -3.67
C ASP A 872 9.60 11.80 -3.28
N PHE A 873 9.07 12.44 -2.23
CA PHE A 873 7.68 12.32 -1.81
C PHE A 873 6.72 13.15 -2.67
N LYS A 874 7.08 14.41 -2.96
CA LYS A 874 6.18 15.37 -3.61
C LYS A 874 6.39 15.48 -5.13
N GLY A 875 7.46 14.88 -5.65
CA GLY A 875 7.87 14.90 -7.05
C GLY A 875 7.55 13.59 -7.75
N ASP A 876 8.28 13.32 -8.84
CA ASP A 876 8.08 12.20 -9.75
C ASP A 876 9.37 11.35 -9.88
N ASN A 877 9.45 10.51 -10.91
CA ASN A 877 10.61 9.67 -11.21
C ASN A 877 11.90 10.47 -11.50
N TYR A 878 11.82 11.78 -11.77
CA TYR A 878 12.97 12.65 -11.96
C TYR A 878 13.48 13.28 -10.65
N SER A 879 12.87 12.93 -9.51
CA SER A 879 13.31 13.42 -8.20
C SER A 879 14.76 13.01 -7.91
N PRO A 880 15.57 13.88 -7.26
CA PRO A 880 17.00 13.62 -7.06
C PRO A 880 17.32 12.31 -6.35
N GLY A 881 16.54 11.90 -5.34
CA GLY A 881 16.81 10.67 -4.60
C GLY A 881 16.48 9.40 -5.40
N ARG A 882 15.65 9.52 -6.44
CA ARG A 882 15.29 8.41 -7.35
C ARG A 882 16.28 8.19 -8.50
N GLN A 883 17.18 9.16 -8.73
CA GLN A 883 18.24 9.03 -9.72
C GLN A 883 19.29 8.01 -9.30
N THR A 884 20.02 7.48 -10.27
CA THR A 884 21.16 6.58 -10.05
C THR A 884 22.27 7.30 -9.28
N THR A 885 23.06 6.57 -8.49
CA THR A 885 24.24 7.15 -7.83
C THR A 885 25.35 7.50 -8.83
N ARG A 886 25.27 6.92 -10.03
CA ARG A 886 26.14 7.16 -11.19
C ARG A 886 25.57 8.32 -12.03
N SER A 887 26.26 9.46 -12.10
CA SER A 887 25.79 10.64 -12.88
C SER A 887 25.96 10.46 -14.39
N SER A 888 24.99 10.94 -15.18
CA SER A 888 25.06 11.02 -16.65
C SER A 888 26.03 12.08 -17.18
N SER A 889 26.45 13.05 -16.36
CA SER A 889 27.44 14.09 -16.73
C SER A 889 28.89 13.57 -16.78
N ASN A 890 29.13 12.31 -16.41
CA ASN A 890 30.46 11.72 -16.26
C ASN A 890 30.85 10.79 -17.42
N GLN A 891 30.16 10.83 -18.56
CA GLN A 891 30.55 10.01 -19.73
C GLN A 891 31.86 10.48 -20.39
N ASP A 892 32.34 11.69 -20.13
CA ASP A 892 33.43 12.32 -20.89
C ASP A 892 34.74 12.59 -20.11
N THR A 893 34.89 12.13 -18.85
CA THR A 893 36.18 12.30 -18.15
C THR A 893 36.69 11.00 -17.55
N GLN A 894 37.96 10.70 -17.82
CA GLN A 894 38.73 9.56 -17.31
C GLN A 894 38.93 9.57 -15.77
N ASN A 895 38.19 10.40 -15.02
CA ASN A 895 38.13 10.45 -13.54
C ASN A 895 36.66 10.36 -13.09
N LYS A 896 36.12 9.14 -13.05
CA LYS A 896 34.75 8.82 -12.62
C LYS A 896 34.60 8.92 -11.09
N SER A 897 34.30 10.11 -10.55
CA SER A 897 34.11 10.30 -9.11
C SER A 897 32.83 9.61 -8.58
N GLU A 898 32.97 8.72 -7.60
CA GLU A 898 31.86 8.11 -6.83
C GLU A 898 31.43 9.02 -5.68
N SER A 899 31.10 10.28 -5.96
CA SER A 899 30.91 11.32 -4.93
C SER A 899 29.84 10.95 -3.90
N VAL A 900 28.66 10.48 -4.34
CA VAL A 900 27.55 10.10 -3.46
C VAL A 900 27.95 9.00 -2.48
N LEU A 901 28.55 7.92 -2.98
CA LEU A 901 28.97 6.79 -2.15
C LEU A 901 30.19 7.13 -1.28
N THR A 902 31.07 8.01 -1.75
CA THR A 902 32.21 8.50 -0.96
C THR A 902 31.72 9.29 0.25
N GLU A 903 30.81 10.25 0.04
CA GLU A 903 30.20 11.02 1.14
C GLU A 903 29.46 10.09 2.11
N TYR A 904 28.68 9.14 1.61
CA TYR A 904 28.03 8.12 2.44
C TYR A 904 29.04 7.40 3.33
N CYS A 905 30.12 6.84 2.75
CA CYS A 905 31.14 6.11 3.49
C CYS A 905 31.81 6.98 4.55
N GLU A 906 32.13 8.23 4.24
CA GLU A 906 32.73 9.16 5.18
C GLU A 906 31.85 9.39 6.42
N TYR A 907 30.56 9.66 6.23
CA TYR A 907 29.64 9.87 7.36
C TYR A 907 29.40 8.59 8.17
N PHE A 908 29.30 7.44 7.49
CA PHE A 908 29.18 6.15 8.14
C PHE A 908 30.38 5.90 9.08
N MET A 909 31.59 6.11 8.57
CA MET A 909 32.83 5.92 9.34
C MET A 909 32.98 6.94 10.47
N ARG A 910 32.51 8.19 10.29
CA ARG A 910 32.52 9.20 11.37
C ARG A 910 31.72 8.72 12.58
N VAL A 911 30.56 8.10 12.38
CA VAL A 911 29.74 7.55 13.48
C VAL A 911 30.47 6.40 14.17
N LEU A 912 31.04 5.46 13.42
CA LEU A 912 31.80 4.35 14.00
C LEU A 912 33.02 4.82 14.80
N LYS A 913 33.79 5.79 14.29
CA LYS A 913 34.94 6.36 15.01
C LYS A 913 34.51 7.12 16.27
N ALA A 914 33.37 7.80 16.23
CA ALA A 914 32.81 8.46 17.42
C ALA A 914 32.36 7.45 18.49
N GLY A 915 31.81 6.30 18.08
CA GLY A 915 31.34 5.25 19.01
C GLY A 915 32.45 4.33 19.55
N PHE A 916 33.45 3.98 18.74
CA PHE A 916 34.45 2.96 19.07
C PHE A 916 35.88 3.49 19.29
N GLY A 917 36.11 4.80 19.14
CA GLY A 917 37.39 5.48 19.34
C GLY A 917 38.01 6.02 18.03
N GLN A 918 38.61 7.21 18.10
CA GLN A 918 39.18 7.90 16.92
C GLN A 918 40.41 7.18 16.34
N ASP A 919 41.12 6.45 17.19
CA ASP A 919 42.32 5.68 16.90
C ASP A 919 42.02 4.34 16.20
N LYS A 920 40.74 4.03 15.94
CA LYS A 920 40.34 2.86 15.14
C LYS A 920 40.49 3.15 13.65
N ASN A 921 41.30 2.33 12.97
CA ASN A 921 41.46 2.36 11.52
C ASN A 921 40.25 1.72 10.83
N VAL A 922 39.26 2.55 10.51
CA VAL A 922 38.12 2.20 9.65
C VAL A 922 38.34 2.79 8.26
N TYR A 923 38.16 1.99 7.22
CA TYR A 923 38.17 2.42 5.82
C TYR A 923 37.08 1.70 5.02
N ALA A 924 36.76 2.21 3.84
CA ALA A 924 35.70 1.69 2.98
C ALA A 924 36.19 1.35 1.57
N THR A 925 35.58 0.34 0.95
CA THR A 925 35.77 0.00 -0.46
C THR A 925 34.43 0.11 -1.20
N ILE A 926 34.40 0.90 -2.26
CA ILE A 926 33.27 1.04 -3.18
C ILE A 926 33.56 0.21 -4.43
N PHE A 927 32.73 -0.79 -4.71
CA PHE A 927 32.85 -1.58 -5.93
C PHE A 927 32.17 -0.85 -7.09
N GLN A 928 32.95 -0.46 -8.11
CA GLN A 928 32.50 0.34 -9.24
C GLN A 928 32.48 -0.49 -10.53
N GLU A 929 31.31 -0.68 -11.11
CA GLU A 929 31.19 -1.32 -12.42
C GLU A 929 31.76 -0.46 -13.54
N HIS A 930 32.49 -1.06 -14.48
CA HIS A 930 33.10 -0.34 -15.62
C HIS A 930 32.55 -0.73 -17.00
N ASN A 931 31.55 -1.62 -17.07
CA ASN A 931 30.93 -2.10 -18.32
C ASN A 931 29.81 -1.18 -18.85
N THR A 932 29.27 -1.47 -20.05
CA THR A 932 28.14 -0.73 -20.64
C THR A 932 26.78 -1.09 -20.05
N ALA A 933 26.63 -2.31 -19.50
CA ALA A 933 25.45 -2.75 -18.77
C ALA A 933 25.80 -2.83 -17.28
N TYR A 934 24.89 -2.34 -16.44
CA TYR A 934 25.10 -2.14 -15.02
C TYR A 934 24.03 -2.91 -14.24
N LEU A 935 24.40 -3.50 -13.10
CA LEU A 935 23.41 -4.06 -12.19
C LEU A 935 22.64 -2.94 -11.45
N PRO A 936 21.36 -3.13 -11.10
CA PRO A 936 20.54 -2.11 -10.44
C PRO A 936 20.83 -1.98 -8.93
N ILE A 937 22.03 -2.35 -8.50
CA ILE A 937 22.47 -2.49 -7.11
C ILE A 937 23.91 -1.98 -6.94
N ARG A 938 24.24 -1.51 -5.74
CA ARG A 938 25.59 -1.08 -5.34
C ARG A 938 26.08 -1.93 -4.18
N LEU A 939 27.38 -2.21 -4.17
CA LEU A 939 28.09 -2.93 -3.11
C LEU A 939 29.14 -2.02 -2.48
N VAL A 940 29.10 -1.89 -1.15
CA VAL A 940 30.11 -1.18 -0.34
C VAL A 940 30.59 -2.11 0.77
N ALA A 941 31.90 -2.12 1.01
CA ALA A 941 32.49 -2.81 2.16
C ALA A 941 33.05 -1.80 3.16
N ILE A 942 32.77 -1.97 4.45
CA ILE A 942 33.34 -1.19 5.56
C ILE A 942 34.24 -2.11 6.39
N HIS A 943 35.52 -1.78 6.47
CA HIS A 943 36.54 -2.60 7.13
C HIS A 943 36.90 -2.01 8.49
N LEU A 944 36.79 -2.80 9.56
CA LEU A 944 36.94 -2.30 10.95
C LEU A 944 38.39 -2.31 11.49
N LYS A 945 39.35 -2.81 10.70
CA LYS A 945 40.79 -2.82 11.01
C LYS A 945 41.62 -2.66 9.73
N GLY A 946 42.05 -1.44 9.41
CA GLY A 946 42.89 -1.14 8.24
C GLY A 946 44.38 -0.95 8.52
N ALA A 947 45.20 -1.35 7.55
CA ALA A 947 46.58 -0.88 7.38
C ALA A 947 46.56 0.53 6.78
N GLY A 948 47.41 1.45 7.25
CA GLY A 948 47.36 2.88 6.86
C GLY A 948 47.33 3.10 5.34
N GLY A 949 46.31 3.82 4.86
CA GLY A 949 46.01 4.11 3.44
C GLY A 949 44.85 5.09 3.28
N GLU A 950 44.36 5.29 2.04
CA GLU A 950 43.16 6.11 1.76
C GLU A 950 41.93 5.58 2.50
N VAL A 951 41.13 6.50 3.06
CA VAL A 951 39.99 6.19 3.92
C VAL A 951 38.80 5.61 3.13
N VAL A 952 38.68 5.95 1.85
CA VAL A 952 37.71 5.39 0.91
C VAL A 952 38.45 5.00 -0.37
N GLN A 953 38.33 3.75 -0.80
CA GLN A 953 38.93 3.22 -2.02
C GLN A 953 37.84 2.86 -3.03
N ILE A 954 38.12 3.09 -4.32
CA ILE A 954 37.24 2.69 -5.42
C ILE A 954 37.89 1.50 -6.12
N GLU A 955 37.20 0.37 -6.15
CA GLU A 955 37.65 -0.87 -6.78
C GLU A 955 36.85 -1.11 -8.07
N PRO A 956 37.47 -0.98 -9.26
CA PRO A 956 36.82 -1.33 -10.52
C PRO A 956 36.51 -2.82 -10.58
N ILE A 957 35.26 -3.17 -10.90
CA ILE A 957 34.79 -4.55 -11.04
C ILE A 957 33.94 -4.67 -12.30
N ASP A 958 33.89 -5.82 -12.96
CA ASP A 958 32.91 -6.05 -14.04
C ASP A 958 31.62 -6.65 -13.47
N SER A 959 30.50 -6.51 -14.20
CA SER A 959 29.19 -6.98 -13.72
C SER A 959 29.16 -8.49 -13.41
N PRO A 960 29.77 -9.38 -14.22
CA PRO A 960 29.86 -10.80 -13.89
C PRO A 960 30.61 -11.08 -12.58
N THR A 961 31.73 -10.40 -12.32
CA THR A 961 32.53 -10.57 -11.10
C THR A 961 31.80 -10.01 -9.88
N LEU A 962 31.13 -8.87 -10.01
CA LEU A 962 30.29 -8.31 -8.94
C LEU A 962 29.19 -9.31 -8.54
N LEU A 963 28.57 -9.94 -9.53
CA LEU A 963 27.54 -10.94 -9.30
C LEU A 963 28.07 -12.19 -8.61
N GLU A 964 29.27 -12.66 -8.96
CA GLU A 964 29.94 -13.75 -8.25
C GLU A 964 30.22 -13.39 -6.78
N GLN A 965 30.66 -12.16 -6.51
CA GLN A 965 30.84 -11.67 -5.13
C GLN A 965 29.52 -11.66 -4.37
N LEU A 966 28.43 -11.19 -4.99
CA LEU A 966 27.11 -11.20 -4.37
C LEU A 966 26.64 -12.62 -4.03
N LYS A 967 26.86 -13.61 -4.89
CA LYS A 967 26.55 -15.02 -4.53
C LYS A 967 27.36 -15.54 -3.35
N ARG A 968 28.65 -15.22 -3.31
CA ARG A 968 29.50 -15.62 -2.19
C ARG A 968 28.93 -15.07 -0.89
N LEU A 969 28.52 -13.80 -0.92
CA LEU A 969 27.89 -13.11 0.20
C LEU A 969 26.51 -13.69 0.53
N ASP A 970 25.71 -14.08 -0.47
CA ASP A 970 24.41 -14.70 -0.29
C ASP A 970 24.52 -16.03 0.45
N LYS A 971 25.46 -16.87 0.04
CA LYS A 971 25.75 -18.14 0.72
C LYS A 971 26.15 -17.91 2.17
N LEU A 972 27.03 -16.95 2.43
CA LEU A 972 27.45 -16.59 3.79
C LEU A 972 26.29 -16.05 4.64
N PHE A 973 25.37 -15.32 4.02
CA PHE A 973 24.18 -14.80 4.69
C PHE A 973 23.24 -15.94 5.07
N LEU A 974 22.93 -16.84 4.13
CA LEU A 974 22.10 -18.03 4.36
C LEU A 974 22.67 -18.98 5.41
N ASP A 975 23.99 -19.10 5.51
CA ASP A 975 24.66 -19.93 6.52
C ASP A 975 24.53 -19.35 7.94
N LYS A 976 24.27 -18.04 8.08
CA LYS A 976 24.22 -17.32 9.38
C LYS A 976 22.84 -16.83 9.79
N ALA A 977 21.93 -16.62 8.83
CA ALA A 977 20.57 -16.13 9.06
C ALA A 977 19.60 -17.30 9.34
N ASN A 978 18.45 -17.01 9.96
CA ASN A 978 17.32 -17.93 9.91
C ASN A 978 16.93 -18.14 8.44
N GLN A 979 16.89 -19.39 7.99
CA GLN A 979 16.63 -19.74 6.59
C GLN A 979 15.26 -19.23 6.08
N ASP A 980 14.36 -18.87 7.00
CA ASP A 980 12.99 -18.41 6.72
C ASP A 980 12.94 -17.01 6.06
N ASP A 981 13.94 -16.14 6.29
CA ASP A 981 14.01 -14.81 5.67
C ASP A 981 14.58 -14.83 4.23
N GLY A 982 15.08 -16.00 3.81
CA GLY A 982 15.73 -16.23 2.53
C GLY A 982 17.07 -15.49 2.33
N GLY A 983 17.60 -15.51 1.10
CA GLY A 983 18.89 -14.92 0.74
C GLY A 983 18.87 -13.41 0.48
N ILE A 984 20.05 -12.83 0.28
CA ILE A 984 20.27 -11.39 0.02
C ILE A 984 19.57 -10.92 -1.25
N PHE A 985 19.37 -11.85 -2.20
CA PHE A 985 18.72 -11.58 -3.48
C PHE A 985 17.20 -11.45 -3.37
N TYR A 986 16.62 -11.74 -2.20
CA TYR A 986 15.20 -11.52 -1.88
C TYR A 986 14.99 -10.21 -1.11
N GLN A 987 16.06 -9.57 -0.67
CA GLN A 987 16.04 -8.32 0.06
C GLN A 987 16.56 -7.19 -0.83
N ARG A 988 15.85 -6.05 -0.86
CA ARG A 988 16.33 -4.86 -1.61
C ARG A 988 17.54 -4.21 -0.94
N VAL A 989 17.63 -4.32 0.38
CA VAL A 989 18.69 -3.79 1.22
C VAL A 989 19.18 -4.90 2.12
N ALA A 990 20.46 -5.26 2.01
CA ALA A 990 21.09 -6.29 2.83
C ALA A 990 22.35 -5.76 3.49
N ARG A 991 22.58 -6.23 4.73
CA ARG A 991 23.77 -5.94 5.53
C ARG A 991 24.36 -7.27 6.00
N ILE A 992 25.62 -7.51 5.68
CA ILE A 992 26.27 -8.80 5.89
C ILE A 992 27.57 -8.58 6.65
N TYR A 993 27.81 -9.42 7.66
CA TYR A 993 29.00 -9.36 8.49
C TYR A 993 29.91 -10.54 8.20
N ASP A 994 31.15 -10.24 7.82
CA ASP A 994 32.14 -11.22 7.43
C ASP A 994 33.54 -10.85 7.94
N SER A 995 34.54 -11.68 7.65
CA SER A 995 35.94 -11.42 7.92
C SER A 995 36.78 -11.77 6.71
N VAL A 996 37.49 -10.78 6.16
CA VAL A 996 38.35 -10.97 4.99
C VAL A 996 39.83 -10.94 5.36
N GLN A 997 40.65 -11.64 4.59
CA GLN A 997 42.09 -11.60 4.73
C GLN A 997 42.64 -10.41 3.94
N LEU A 998 43.23 -9.45 4.63
CA LEU A 998 43.83 -8.25 4.05
C LEU A 998 45.24 -8.08 4.63
N ASN A 999 46.25 -8.05 3.76
CA ASN A 999 47.66 -7.94 4.14
C ASN A 999 48.10 -8.98 5.19
N GLY A 1000 47.57 -10.21 5.11
CA GLY A 1000 47.87 -11.30 6.05
C GLY A 1000 47.19 -11.19 7.42
N GLN A 1001 46.23 -10.27 7.59
CA GLN A 1001 45.41 -10.14 8.79
C GLN A 1001 43.93 -10.39 8.49
N THR A 1002 43.25 -11.03 9.42
CA THR A 1002 41.78 -11.18 9.40
C THR A 1002 41.13 -9.87 9.84
N VAL A 1003 40.38 -9.25 8.94
CA VAL A 1003 39.73 -7.95 9.13
C VAL A 1003 38.21 -8.11 9.12
N PRO A 1004 37.52 -7.80 10.24
CA PRO A 1004 36.07 -7.76 10.28
C PRO A 1004 35.55 -6.73 9.27
N THR A 1005 34.61 -7.15 8.43
CA THR A 1005 34.10 -6.36 7.31
C THR A 1005 32.58 -6.44 7.25
N ILE A 1006 31.98 -5.29 7.01
CA ILE A 1006 30.53 -5.13 6.85
C ILE A 1006 30.27 -4.84 5.38
N TYR A 1007 29.52 -5.70 4.72
CA TYR A 1007 29.06 -5.48 3.36
C TYR A 1007 27.66 -4.87 3.38
N LEU A 1008 27.48 -3.78 2.65
CA LEU A 1008 26.22 -3.08 2.45
C LEU A 1008 25.83 -3.22 0.98
N ILE A 1009 24.66 -3.80 0.75
CA ILE A 1009 24.10 -4.05 -0.57
C ILE A 1009 22.77 -3.31 -0.64
N LYS A 1010 22.65 -2.33 -1.53
CA LYS A 1010 21.43 -1.53 -1.68
C LYS A 1010 21.17 -1.17 -3.13
N PRO A 1011 19.94 -0.75 -3.50
CA PRO A 1011 19.64 -0.37 -4.87
C PRO A 1011 20.49 0.81 -5.34
N ASP A 1012 20.77 0.89 -6.65
CA ASP A 1012 21.46 2.02 -7.25
C ASP A 1012 20.54 3.24 -7.40
N LYS A 1013 20.11 3.80 -6.26
CA LYS A 1013 19.39 5.09 -6.20
C LYS A 1013 19.89 5.94 -5.05
N ILE A 1014 20.06 7.25 -5.27
CA ILE A 1014 20.68 8.18 -4.31
C ILE A 1014 20.01 8.14 -2.93
N ARG A 1015 18.68 7.95 -2.85
CA ARG A 1015 17.92 7.87 -1.58
C ARG A 1015 18.38 6.79 -0.60
N TYR A 1016 19.06 5.74 -1.08
CA TYR A 1016 19.61 4.67 -0.22
C TYR A 1016 21.03 4.97 0.28
N TRP A 1017 21.66 6.01 -0.27
CA TRP A 1017 23.07 6.35 -0.11
C TRP A 1017 23.26 7.82 0.30
N THR A 1018 22.25 8.46 0.90
CA THR A 1018 22.37 9.83 1.43
C THR A 1018 23.25 9.86 2.68
N ARG A 1019 23.75 11.03 3.05
CA ARG A 1019 24.56 11.24 4.25
C ARG A 1019 23.73 10.94 5.52
N SER A 1020 22.45 11.31 5.53
CA SER A 1020 21.51 10.96 6.61
C SER A 1020 21.28 9.45 6.73
N MET A 1021 21.22 8.73 5.61
CA MET A 1021 21.12 7.27 5.62
C MET A 1021 22.39 6.63 6.18
N ALA A 1022 23.57 7.16 5.83
CA ALA A 1022 24.84 6.72 6.40
C ALA A 1022 24.87 6.82 7.93
N LEU A 1023 24.33 7.92 8.49
CA LEU A 1023 24.23 8.08 9.94
C LEU A 1023 23.34 7.01 10.57
N ARG A 1024 22.21 6.69 9.93
CA ARG A 1024 21.27 5.68 10.41
C ARG A 1024 21.87 4.28 10.34
N ASP A 1025 22.40 3.87 9.19
CA ASP A 1025 22.97 2.53 9.03
C ASP A 1025 24.14 2.32 9.99
N ALA A 1026 24.94 3.36 10.23
CA ALA A 1026 26.05 3.28 11.17
C ALA A 1026 25.58 3.17 12.64
N ASP A 1027 24.47 3.82 13.01
CA ASP A 1027 23.85 3.63 14.33
C ASP A 1027 23.35 2.19 14.49
N GLU A 1028 22.69 1.64 13.48
CA GLU A 1028 22.22 0.25 13.46
C GLU A 1028 23.41 -0.71 13.55
N VAL A 1029 24.49 -0.48 12.80
CA VAL A 1029 25.72 -1.29 12.91
C VAL A 1029 26.35 -1.21 14.29
N ALA A 1030 26.40 -0.02 14.88
CA ALA A 1030 26.94 0.16 16.22
C ALA A 1030 26.12 -0.62 17.26
N ALA A 1031 24.79 -0.61 17.13
CA ALA A 1031 23.87 -1.37 17.99
C ALA A 1031 24.10 -2.89 17.86
N ASP A 1032 24.16 -3.43 16.63
CA ASP A 1032 24.47 -4.83 16.37
C ASP A 1032 25.78 -5.27 17.06
N ILE A 1033 26.85 -4.50 16.87
CA ILE A 1033 28.17 -4.80 17.46
C ILE A 1033 28.11 -4.78 19.00
N MET A 1034 27.33 -3.87 19.60
CA MET A 1034 27.17 -3.80 21.05
C MET A 1034 26.37 -5.00 21.59
N MET A 1035 25.30 -5.40 20.90
CA MET A 1035 24.50 -6.56 21.28
C MET A 1035 25.35 -7.84 21.28
N TRP A 1036 26.14 -8.07 20.23
CA TRP A 1036 27.03 -9.23 20.15
C TRP A 1036 28.05 -9.30 21.28
N ARG A 1037 28.61 -8.16 21.71
CA ARG A 1037 29.50 -8.13 22.88
C ARG A 1037 28.78 -8.56 24.15
N SER A 1038 27.55 -8.09 24.35
CA SER A 1038 26.77 -8.44 25.55
C SER A 1038 26.41 -9.93 25.61
N GLU A 1039 26.18 -10.58 24.47
CA GLU A 1039 25.92 -12.02 24.39
C GLU A 1039 27.20 -12.84 24.65
N LEU A 1040 28.35 -12.37 24.14
CA LEU A 1040 29.66 -12.94 24.43
C LEU A 1040 30.05 -12.79 25.90
N ASP A 1041 29.76 -11.65 26.52
CA ASP A 1041 30.04 -11.42 27.95
C ASP A 1041 29.14 -12.31 28.84
N LYS A 1042 27.85 -12.47 28.49
CA LYS A 1042 26.93 -13.40 29.20
C LYS A 1042 27.36 -14.86 29.07
N THR A 1043 27.83 -15.30 27.90
CA THR A 1043 28.34 -16.66 27.73
C THR A 1043 29.67 -16.87 28.45
N SER A 1044 30.50 -15.84 28.56
CA SER A 1044 31.74 -15.83 29.34
C SER A 1044 31.47 -15.93 30.85
N GLU A 1045 30.49 -15.20 31.37
CA GLU A 1045 30.07 -15.27 32.79
C GLU A 1045 29.49 -16.65 33.16
N VAL A 1046 28.71 -17.27 32.27
CA VAL A 1046 28.18 -18.64 32.48
C VAL A 1046 29.31 -19.68 32.43
N MET A 1047 30.37 -19.45 31.64
CA MET A 1047 31.57 -20.29 31.64
C MET A 1047 32.48 -20.07 32.87
N GLU A 1048 32.52 -18.86 33.43
CA GLU A 1048 33.23 -18.58 34.69
C GLU A 1048 32.48 -19.08 35.93
N GLU A 1049 31.15 -19.08 35.92
CA GLU A 1049 30.35 -19.68 37.00
C GLU A 1049 30.39 -21.21 36.99
N SER A 1050 30.40 -21.84 35.81
CA SER A 1050 30.54 -23.31 35.69
C SER A 1050 31.95 -23.83 36.00
N SER A 1051 32.97 -22.97 36.01
CA SER A 1051 34.34 -23.32 36.44
C SER A 1051 34.61 -23.02 37.92
N ARG A 1052 33.64 -22.41 38.63
CA ARG A 1052 33.65 -22.19 40.08
C ARG A 1052 32.64 -23.07 40.85
N GLY A 1053 31.93 -23.96 40.17
CA GLY A 1053 30.95 -24.89 40.74
C GLY A 1053 31.53 -26.25 41.12
#